data_AF-A0A2V9H9Z0-F1
#
_entry.id   AF-A0A2V9H9Z0-F1
#
_cell.length_a   1.000
_cell.length_b   1.000
_cell.length_c   1.000
_cell.angle_alpha   90.00
_cell.angle_beta   90.00
_cell.angle_gamma   90.00
#
_symmetry.space_group_name_H-M   'P 1'
#
loop_
_entity.id
_entity.type
_entity.pdbx_description
1 polymer ?
#
loop_
_entity_poly.entity_id
_entity_poly.type
_entity_poly.pdbx_seq_one_letter_code
_entity_poly.pdbx_strand_id
1 'polypeptide(L)'
;MVSRAILPLQEVKRGAPSSSTSPNTTPRTSLRQLANVVVSQVPIGATDRNAVEVLRALRNLHLLMRSERLYEKDHPRRLDSLDGAYDAIRNATEILGGLEIRVERGGLVAPGIGDTHLPDARGEMQALAIDLQRAGIHAIAFSKKFHVGELDTLARLVKASLLKSEEPANGKGNAWWPARLLENRVEGISVNTQTERRVDTVLASLIAALVAYGGHSPREKADAPIRVPDFDDLVAGLRLLARLTPPLESARGLSPEEAARALHSAMEEASRDSVCMLLSSVSQYGPREGERPQPYLLRLSENIIFEFLTAEFSSGSITASSVRPMFYRMSDVVVEAGGYSGPHSSQHLSSLAVSWASDTHREQLIDRFWLELSPREKSAVLRSPDVWCVPVAALRHTLGQLADAGADAPRREARNIVLNYARRIDHADASARRSVAAGLNELSSIIESLWPNQLPEDLSRGAMKAMDVEKAPETAALLAAFVESLGRIAVSRADYSGFESILTGLERGPQDKEHGHMAALANRLVAQDRWLLLVDAALANRALDPVLPRLLQRDPERLLDRMTLLLTEPRGPEMVPAMARLLRTIGVPVLNLLETRLYEARRQRVTAAIKLLAATDPERLLRGVARAMASWEWNLQDLAVSELSRPSNSASAVSTAFVFSAILAAAHPMVVPMMIDQLGLAQETTAVPQLMEIAAGEHEVLRDQFVRIKAIEALGRMRCSEAAELLRTLAESREGLTYAEPAGLRAAAEDALAVIENRPSFKQAMAAFGAPGQSSSSYVTPRRYVRVPLDSPLRAHIDNPPRN
;
A
#
# COMPACT_ATOMS: atom_id res chain seq x y z
N MET A 1 -13.81 -15.63 34.61
CA MET A 1 -13.48 -14.45 35.43
C MET A 1 -11.98 -14.21 35.31
N VAL A 2 -11.57 -13.08 34.72
CA VAL A 2 -10.15 -12.71 34.58
C VAL A 2 -10.02 -11.23 34.95
N SER A 3 -9.05 -10.91 35.77
CA SER A 3 -8.94 -9.61 36.47
C SER A 3 -8.49 -8.48 35.54
N ARG A 4 -9.05 -7.28 35.77
CA ARG A 4 -8.51 -6.02 35.26
C ARG A 4 -7.31 -5.58 36.10
N ALA A 5 -6.27 -5.07 35.46
CA ALA A 5 -5.26 -4.20 36.06
C ALA A 5 -5.27 -2.86 35.30
N ILE A 6 -5.08 -1.75 36.02
CA ILE A 6 -5.19 -0.37 35.52
C ILE A 6 -4.02 0.44 36.11
N LEU A 7 -3.62 1.50 35.39
CA LEU A 7 -2.73 2.62 35.80
C LEU A 7 -1.21 2.41 35.62
N PRO A 8 -0.41 3.50 35.51
CA PRO A 8 -0.78 4.93 35.51
C PRO A 8 -0.29 5.76 34.30
N LEU A 9 -0.84 6.98 34.19
CA LEU A 9 -0.32 8.10 33.39
C LEU A 9 0.93 8.72 34.05
N GLN A 10 1.77 9.37 33.25
CA GLN A 10 2.95 10.10 33.73
C GLN A 10 2.87 11.59 33.36
N GLU A 11 2.65 12.45 34.36
CA GLU A 11 2.78 13.91 34.23
C GLU A 11 4.25 14.34 34.35
N VAL A 12 4.66 15.38 33.63
CA VAL A 12 5.96 16.05 33.81
C VAL A 12 5.73 17.55 34.06
N LYS A 13 6.36 18.07 35.13
CA LYS A 13 6.12 19.41 35.68
C LYS A 13 6.95 20.53 35.04
N ARG A 14 6.43 21.74 35.20
CA ARG A 14 7.05 23.05 34.87
C ARG A 14 8.37 23.31 35.60
N GLY A 15 9.22 24.15 35.01
CA GLY A 15 10.30 24.88 35.70
C GLY A 15 10.58 26.24 35.05
N ALA A 16 10.71 27.29 35.88
CA ALA A 16 11.22 28.63 35.59
C ALA A 16 11.81 29.17 36.93
N PRO A 17 12.88 30.00 36.95
CA PRO A 17 12.85 31.42 36.57
C PRO A 17 14.04 31.79 35.62
N SER A 18 14.55 33.01 35.41
CA SER A 18 14.34 34.35 36.01
C SER A 18 14.54 35.50 34.99
N SER A 19 14.79 36.74 35.45
CA SER A 19 14.95 37.96 34.62
C SER A 19 16.01 38.92 35.18
N SER A 20 16.80 39.56 34.30
CA SER A 20 17.37 40.91 34.56
C SER A 20 17.94 41.65 33.32
N THR A 21 17.47 42.88 33.12
CA THR A 21 18.15 44.09 32.61
C THR A 21 18.96 44.13 31.29
N SER A 22 18.47 44.94 30.34
CA SER A 22 19.22 45.61 29.24
C SER A 22 19.90 46.92 29.72
N PRO A 23 20.72 47.62 28.89
CA PRO A 23 20.15 48.69 28.02
C PRO A 23 20.88 49.06 26.69
N ASN A 24 20.10 49.66 25.75
CA ASN A 24 20.43 50.66 24.70
C ASN A 24 21.56 50.39 23.67
N THR A 25 21.35 50.48 22.34
CA THR A 25 21.02 51.75 21.61
C THR A 25 20.37 51.56 20.21
N THR A 26 19.11 52.01 20.06
CA THR A 26 18.48 52.86 18.98
C THR A 26 18.81 52.66 17.46
N PRO A 27 18.11 53.31 16.49
CA PRO A 27 17.00 52.62 15.80
C PRO A 27 17.05 52.65 14.25
N ARG A 28 16.43 51.67 13.58
CA ARG A 28 16.03 51.80 12.16
C ARG A 28 14.59 51.34 11.92
N THR A 29 13.90 52.11 11.07
CA THR A 29 12.45 52.25 10.99
C THR A 29 11.75 51.08 10.28
N SER A 30 10.54 50.76 10.75
CA SER A 30 9.74 49.61 10.29
C SER A 30 8.97 49.88 9.00
N LEU A 31 9.08 48.98 8.01
CA LEU A 31 8.18 48.90 6.84
C LEU A 31 7.85 47.43 6.47
N ARG A 32 7.47 46.62 7.47
CA ARG A 32 7.01 45.22 7.29
C ARG A 32 5.92 44.79 8.29
N GLN A 33 4.90 45.64 8.52
CA GLN A 33 3.72 45.28 9.33
C GLN A 33 2.43 45.91 8.79
N LEU A 34 1.91 45.41 7.65
CA LEU A 34 0.49 45.54 7.25
C LEU A 34 0.05 44.32 6.41
N ALA A 35 0.39 43.11 6.86
CA ALA A 35 -0.05 41.86 6.23
C ALA A 35 -0.16 40.74 7.28
N ASN A 36 -1.04 40.93 8.28
CA ASN A 36 -1.48 39.90 9.20
C ASN A 36 -2.88 40.27 9.71
N VAL A 37 -3.89 40.07 8.86
CA VAL A 37 -5.27 39.96 9.32
C VAL A 37 -5.45 38.55 9.86
N VAL A 38 -5.85 38.44 11.12
CA VAL A 38 -6.05 37.16 11.80
C VAL A 38 -7.19 36.39 11.14
N VAL A 39 -6.85 35.38 10.34
CA VAL A 39 -7.73 34.26 10.07
C VAL A 39 -7.62 33.32 11.27
N SER A 40 -8.71 33.15 12.02
CA SER A 40 -8.78 32.18 13.11
C SER A 40 -8.71 30.76 12.55
N GLN A 41 -7.50 30.20 12.47
CA GLN A 41 -7.27 28.82 12.07
C GLN A 41 -7.78 27.86 13.15
N VAL A 42 -8.97 27.28 12.92
CA VAL A 42 -9.44 26.09 13.63
C VAL A 42 -8.76 24.86 13.02
N PRO A 43 -8.32 23.86 13.80
CA PRO A 43 -7.61 22.71 13.25
C PRO A 43 -8.47 21.88 12.29
N ILE A 44 -7.87 21.43 11.18
CA ILE A 44 -8.53 20.74 10.05
C ILE A 44 -9.25 19.44 10.45
N GLY A 45 -8.89 18.82 11.58
CA GLY A 45 -9.61 17.65 12.12
C GLY A 45 -10.91 17.95 12.87
N ALA A 46 -11.21 19.22 13.19
CA ALA A 46 -12.43 19.60 13.90
C ALA A 46 -13.62 19.84 12.95
N THR A 47 -13.36 20.31 11.73
CA THR A 47 -14.38 20.64 10.74
C THR A 47 -15.18 19.42 10.29
N ASP A 48 -14.51 18.29 10.02
CA ASP A 48 -15.19 17.03 9.64
C ASP A 48 -16.10 16.50 10.76
N ARG A 49 -15.63 16.55 12.01
CA ARG A 49 -16.42 16.10 13.16
C ARG A 49 -17.66 16.99 13.36
N ASN A 50 -17.51 18.30 13.22
CA ASN A 50 -18.62 19.25 13.32
C ASN A 50 -19.64 19.05 12.18
N ALA A 51 -19.17 18.79 10.95
CA ALA A 51 -20.02 18.48 9.80
C ALA A 51 -20.88 17.22 10.05
N VAL A 52 -20.29 16.15 10.59
CA VAL A 52 -21.02 14.91 10.92
C VAL A 52 -22.10 15.12 11.98
N GLU A 53 -21.85 15.94 13.01
CA GLU A 53 -22.84 16.24 14.04
C GLU A 53 -24.01 17.11 13.51
N VAL A 54 -23.75 18.11 12.66
CA VAL A 54 -24.80 18.91 12.03
C VAL A 54 -25.62 18.10 11.02
N LEU A 55 -25.00 17.24 10.23
CA LEU A 55 -25.72 16.29 9.36
C LEU A 55 -26.62 15.35 10.17
N ARG A 56 -26.19 14.91 11.37
CA ARG A 56 -27.03 14.11 12.28
C ARG A 56 -28.20 14.92 12.82
N ALA A 57 -27.97 16.17 13.25
CA ALA A 57 -29.01 17.07 13.74
C ALA A 57 -30.07 17.35 12.67
N LEU A 58 -29.66 17.65 11.43
CA LEU A 58 -30.57 17.89 10.30
C LEU A 58 -31.36 16.64 9.89
N ARG A 59 -30.76 15.45 9.91
CA ARG A 59 -31.49 14.19 9.70
C ARG A 59 -32.58 13.98 10.74
N ASN A 60 -32.27 14.19 12.02
CA ASN A 60 -33.26 14.02 13.08
C ASN A 60 -34.36 15.10 13.02
N LEU A 61 -34.02 16.35 12.64
CA LEU A 61 -34.99 17.41 12.35
C LEU A 61 -35.95 17.01 11.21
N HIS A 62 -35.43 16.47 10.10
CA HIS A 62 -36.25 15.97 8.99
C HIS A 62 -37.17 14.82 9.41
N LEU A 63 -36.67 13.91 10.24
CA LEU A 63 -37.46 12.81 10.81
C LEU A 63 -38.58 13.35 11.72
N LEU A 64 -38.30 14.34 12.58
CA LEU A 64 -39.31 15.03 13.38
C LEU A 64 -40.37 15.71 12.49
N MET A 65 -39.97 16.46 11.46
CA MET A 65 -40.91 17.11 10.54
C MET A 65 -41.75 16.12 9.73
N ARG A 66 -41.27 14.89 9.51
CA ARG A 66 -42.05 13.80 8.92
C ARG A 66 -42.98 13.12 9.94
N SER A 67 -42.49 12.80 11.14
CA SER A 67 -43.31 12.16 12.17
C SER A 67 -44.42 13.08 12.68
N GLU A 68 -44.18 14.38 12.76
CA GLU A 68 -45.18 15.42 13.03
C GLU A 68 -46.33 15.39 12.01
N ARG A 69 -46.04 15.18 10.73
CA ARG A 69 -47.06 15.07 9.66
C ARG A 69 -47.85 13.76 9.72
N LEU A 70 -47.19 12.66 10.11
CA LEU A 70 -47.74 11.30 10.03
C LEU A 70 -48.45 10.80 11.30
N TYR A 71 -48.11 11.33 12.48
CA TYR A 71 -48.60 10.82 13.77
C TYR A 71 -49.33 11.89 14.59
N GLU A 72 -50.17 11.44 15.51
CA GLU A 72 -50.84 12.28 16.49
C GLU A 72 -49.89 12.74 17.60
N LYS A 73 -50.31 13.77 18.36
CA LYS A 73 -49.46 14.51 19.31
C LYS A 73 -48.75 13.61 20.33
N ASP A 74 -49.46 12.62 20.85
CA ASP A 74 -49.00 11.78 21.96
C ASP A 74 -48.47 10.39 21.49
N HIS A 75 -48.26 10.22 20.18
CA HIS A 75 -47.78 8.97 19.62
C HIS A 75 -46.29 8.72 19.94
N PRO A 76 -45.88 7.53 20.42
CA PRO A 76 -44.53 7.30 20.93
C PRO A 76 -43.42 7.63 19.91
N ARG A 77 -43.57 7.20 18.64
CA ARG A 77 -42.57 7.52 17.59
C ARG A 77 -42.39 9.02 17.30
N ARG A 78 -43.39 9.86 17.62
CA ARG A 78 -43.30 11.32 17.49
C ARG A 78 -42.46 11.89 18.63
N LEU A 79 -42.72 11.42 19.86
CA LEU A 79 -41.95 11.78 21.05
C LEU A 79 -40.49 11.33 20.92
N ASP A 80 -40.24 10.08 20.51
CA ASP A 80 -38.89 9.56 20.23
C ASP A 80 -38.14 10.42 19.18
N SER A 81 -38.86 10.89 18.14
CA SER A 81 -38.29 11.77 17.11
C SER A 81 -37.99 13.17 17.64
N LEU A 82 -38.84 13.69 18.54
CA LEU A 82 -38.70 15.01 19.15
C LEU A 82 -37.50 15.05 20.09
N ASP A 83 -37.36 14.06 20.96
CA ASP A 83 -36.22 13.93 21.88
C ASP A 83 -34.92 13.71 21.08
N GLY A 84 -34.93 12.79 20.10
CA GLY A 84 -33.78 12.53 19.24
C GLY A 84 -33.36 13.72 18.37
N ALA A 85 -34.30 14.57 17.94
CA ALA A 85 -34.01 15.82 17.25
C ALA A 85 -33.47 16.88 18.22
N TYR A 86 -34.08 17.02 19.40
CA TYR A 86 -33.66 17.97 20.42
C TYR A 86 -32.22 17.71 20.89
N ASP A 87 -31.90 16.47 21.28
CA ASP A 87 -30.56 16.14 21.77
C ASP A 87 -29.49 16.33 20.68
N ALA A 88 -29.79 16.00 19.42
CA ALA A 88 -28.86 16.18 18.31
C ALA A 88 -28.65 17.66 17.95
N ILE A 89 -29.72 18.46 17.91
CA ILE A 89 -29.62 19.91 17.66
C ILE A 89 -28.94 20.61 18.85
N ARG A 90 -29.26 20.24 20.11
CA ARG A 90 -28.60 20.77 21.30
C ARG A 90 -27.10 20.50 21.26
N ASN A 91 -26.68 19.26 20.99
CA ASN A 91 -25.27 18.91 20.84
C ASN A 91 -24.57 19.76 19.77
N ALA A 92 -25.19 19.93 18.60
CA ALA A 92 -24.66 20.79 17.53
C ALA A 92 -24.55 22.28 17.97
N THR A 93 -25.57 22.83 18.64
CA THR A 93 -25.54 24.21 19.16
C THR A 93 -24.52 24.42 20.27
N GLU A 94 -24.27 23.41 21.11
CA GLU A 94 -23.26 23.49 22.18
C GLU A 94 -21.84 23.51 21.61
N ILE A 95 -21.57 22.70 20.58
CA ILE A 95 -20.29 22.61 19.87
C ILE A 95 -20.00 23.91 19.09
N LEU A 96 -20.99 24.46 18.38
CA LEU A 96 -20.81 25.60 17.48
C LEU A 96 -21.10 26.97 18.12
N GLY A 97 -21.63 27.01 19.35
CA GLY A 97 -22.06 28.25 20.03
C GLY A 97 -23.43 28.78 19.60
N GLY A 98 -24.12 28.02 18.75
CA GLY A 98 -25.37 28.31 18.05
C GLY A 98 -25.38 27.51 16.74
N LEU A 99 -26.53 27.23 16.16
CA LEU A 99 -26.64 26.50 14.90
C LEU A 99 -27.48 27.29 13.91
N GLU A 100 -26.83 27.83 12.87
CA GLU A 100 -27.48 28.47 11.73
C GLU A 100 -27.53 27.52 10.53
N ILE A 101 -28.68 27.44 9.87
CA ILE A 101 -28.95 26.63 8.69
C ILE A 101 -29.60 27.53 7.64
N ARG A 102 -29.02 27.58 6.44
CA ARG A 102 -29.53 28.31 5.28
C ARG A 102 -30.04 27.33 4.22
N VAL A 103 -31.15 27.67 3.59
CA VAL A 103 -31.80 26.90 2.52
C VAL A 103 -31.43 27.55 1.18
N GLU A 104 -30.61 26.88 0.38
CA GLU A 104 -30.17 27.34 -0.94
C GLU A 104 -30.69 26.40 -2.04
N ARG A 105 -30.75 26.87 -3.30
CA ARG A 105 -31.13 26.00 -4.43
C ARG A 105 -30.09 24.88 -4.59
N GLY A 106 -30.49 23.65 -4.30
CA GLY A 106 -29.62 22.46 -4.37
C GLY A 106 -29.42 21.74 -3.03
N GLY A 107 -29.61 22.42 -1.89
CA GLY A 107 -29.43 21.78 -0.57
C GLY A 107 -29.36 22.76 0.59
N LEU A 108 -28.81 22.30 1.71
CA LEU A 108 -28.63 23.08 2.94
C LEU A 108 -27.18 23.51 3.12
N VAL A 109 -26.96 24.70 3.68
CA VAL A 109 -25.65 25.24 4.05
C VAL A 109 -25.65 25.53 5.55
N ALA A 110 -24.54 25.25 6.24
CA ALA A 110 -24.36 25.53 7.66
C ALA A 110 -23.12 26.43 7.85
N PRO A 111 -23.27 27.77 7.93
CA PRO A 111 -22.16 28.72 7.94
C PRO A 111 -21.12 28.49 9.06
N GLY A 112 -21.52 27.89 10.18
CA GLY A 112 -20.61 27.52 11.28
C GLY A 112 -19.64 26.37 10.96
N ILE A 113 -19.76 25.72 9.80
CA ILE A 113 -18.86 24.66 9.30
C ILE A 113 -18.19 25.09 7.99
N GLY A 114 -18.94 25.73 7.09
CA GLY A 114 -18.44 26.22 5.81
C GLY A 114 -19.54 26.77 4.91
N ASP A 115 -19.12 27.46 3.85
CA ASP A 115 -19.99 28.18 2.90
C ASP A 115 -20.47 27.32 1.70
N THR A 116 -20.25 26.01 1.75
CA THR A 116 -20.64 25.03 0.72
C THR A 116 -21.88 24.23 1.13
N HIS A 117 -22.57 23.63 0.16
CA HIS A 117 -23.64 22.69 0.45
C HIS A 117 -23.16 21.51 1.30
N LEU A 118 -23.97 21.11 2.27
CA LEU A 118 -23.74 19.93 3.08
C LEU A 118 -23.84 18.66 2.21
N PRO A 119 -22.94 17.68 2.39
CA PRO A 119 -22.85 16.52 1.49
C PRO A 119 -24.08 15.63 1.60
N ASP A 120 -24.77 15.43 0.48
CA ASP A 120 -26.06 14.74 0.44
C ASP A 120 -26.09 13.53 -0.51
N ALA A 121 -25.33 12.49 -0.16
CA ALA A 121 -25.24 11.25 -0.93
C ALA A 121 -26.56 10.45 -1.06
N ARG A 122 -27.67 10.93 -0.47
CA ARG A 122 -28.98 10.24 -0.45
C ARG A 122 -30.18 11.12 -0.84
N GLY A 123 -29.98 12.41 -1.12
CA GLY A 123 -31.07 13.37 -1.36
C GLY A 123 -31.88 13.71 -0.09
N GLU A 124 -31.36 13.42 1.11
CA GLU A 124 -32.03 13.65 2.40
C GLU A 124 -32.03 15.14 2.77
N MET A 125 -30.91 15.85 2.54
CA MET A 125 -30.77 17.28 2.82
C MET A 125 -31.49 18.11 1.75
N GLN A 126 -31.47 17.69 0.48
CA GLN A 126 -32.24 18.28 -0.60
C GLN A 126 -33.75 18.13 -0.34
N ALA A 127 -34.21 16.97 0.14
CA ALA A 127 -35.60 16.77 0.53
C ALA A 127 -36.01 17.66 1.73
N LEU A 128 -35.14 17.84 2.72
CA LEU A 128 -35.37 18.77 3.83
C LEU A 128 -35.40 20.23 3.34
N ALA A 129 -34.48 20.62 2.45
CA ALA A 129 -34.46 21.95 1.84
C ALA A 129 -35.78 22.26 1.10
N ILE A 130 -36.30 21.30 0.32
CA ILE A 130 -37.60 21.43 -0.37
C ILE A 130 -38.76 21.57 0.64
N ASP A 131 -38.81 20.74 1.69
CA ASP A 131 -39.85 20.84 2.73
C ASP A 131 -39.78 22.19 3.47
N LEU A 132 -38.58 22.70 3.77
CA LEU A 132 -38.39 24.02 4.41
C LEU A 132 -38.78 25.17 3.48
N GLN A 133 -38.35 25.14 2.21
CA GLN A 133 -38.67 26.16 1.22
C GLN A 133 -40.20 26.23 0.97
N ARG A 134 -40.88 25.08 0.91
CA ARG A 134 -42.36 25.00 0.83
C ARG A 134 -43.07 25.55 2.06
N ALA A 135 -42.45 25.43 3.24
CA ALA A 135 -42.91 26.06 4.47
C ALA A 135 -42.62 27.57 4.54
N GLY A 136 -41.98 28.13 3.51
CA GLY A 136 -41.57 29.53 3.42
C GLY A 136 -40.33 29.86 4.27
N ILE A 137 -39.50 28.87 4.60
CA ILE A 137 -38.29 29.01 5.40
C ILE A 137 -37.05 29.06 4.50
N HIS A 138 -36.23 30.09 4.69
CA HIS A 138 -34.97 30.32 3.97
C HIS A 138 -33.76 30.30 4.92
N ALA A 139 -33.96 30.63 6.19
CA ALA A 139 -32.95 30.50 7.25
C ALA A 139 -33.59 30.12 8.58
N ILE A 140 -32.91 29.26 9.35
CA ILE A 140 -33.24 28.91 10.74
C ILE A 140 -31.97 29.08 11.57
N ALA A 141 -32.06 29.75 12.73
CA ALA A 141 -30.99 29.75 13.72
C ALA A 141 -31.50 29.32 15.11
N PHE A 142 -30.83 28.31 15.67
CA PHE A 142 -31.02 27.82 17.03
C PHE A 142 -29.98 28.45 17.96
N SER A 143 -30.44 29.11 19.01
CA SER A 143 -29.58 29.67 20.06
C SER A 143 -28.98 28.55 20.94
N LYS A 144 -27.97 28.90 21.75
CA LYS A 144 -27.41 28.00 22.77
C LYS A 144 -28.37 27.65 23.92
N LYS A 145 -29.55 28.29 24.01
CA LYS A 145 -30.52 28.12 25.12
C LYS A 145 -31.96 27.95 24.63
N PHE A 146 -32.16 27.12 23.59
CA PHE A 146 -33.49 26.70 23.18
C PHE A 146 -33.95 25.46 23.96
N HIS A 147 -35.27 25.21 24.03
CA HIS A 147 -35.84 24.06 24.77
C HIS A 147 -36.77 23.18 23.93
N VAL A 148 -37.01 21.92 24.37
CA VAL A 148 -37.82 20.90 23.66
C VAL A 148 -39.18 21.47 23.20
N GLY A 149 -39.87 22.20 24.07
CA GLY A 149 -41.17 22.83 23.76
C GLY A 149 -41.14 23.85 22.61
N GLU A 150 -40.02 24.52 22.36
CA GLU A 150 -39.85 25.39 21.20
C GLU A 150 -39.67 24.59 19.92
N LEU A 151 -38.94 23.48 19.98
CA LEU A 151 -38.74 22.58 18.84
C LEU A 151 -40.04 21.85 18.45
N ASP A 152 -40.84 21.42 19.43
CA ASP A 152 -42.19 20.86 19.22
C ASP A 152 -43.11 21.91 18.58
N THR A 153 -43.02 23.16 19.04
CA THR A 153 -43.77 24.29 18.49
C THR A 153 -43.34 24.62 17.06
N LEU A 154 -42.03 24.61 16.77
CA LEU A 154 -41.48 24.80 15.42
C LEU A 154 -42.00 23.70 14.46
N ALA A 155 -41.91 22.42 14.84
CA ALA A 155 -42.39 21.32 14.03
C ALA A 155 -43.89 21.46 13.71
N ARG A 156 -44.70 21.80 14.72
CA ARG A 156 -46.14 22.03 14.58
C ARG A 156 -46.47 23.22 13.68
N LEU A 157 -45.71 24.32 13.80
CA LEU A 157 -45.84 25.50 12.92
C LEU A 157 -45.43 25.18 11.48
N VAL A 158 -44.39 24.36 11.25
CA VAL A 158 -44.03 23.91 9.90
C VAL A 158 -45.14 23.05 9.29
N LYS A 159 -45.69 22.09 10.05
CA LYS A 159 -46.87 21.31 9.61
C LYS A 159 -48.04 22.23 9.26
N ALA A 160 -48.34 23.23 10.09
CA ALA A 160 -49.41 24.18 9.84
C ALA A 160 -49.16 25.11 8.64
N SER A 161 -47.89 25.43 8.32
CA SER A 161 -47.49 26.16 7.11
C SER A 161 -47.71 25.28 5.87
N LEU A 162 -47.15 24.07 5.87
CA LEU A 162 -47.25 23.11 4.77
C LEU A 162 -48.70 22.69 4.45
N LEU A 163 -49.58 22.61 5.45
CA LEU A 163 -51.00 22.29 5.26
C LEU A 163 -51.86 23.47 4.76
N LYS A 164 -51.33 24.71 4.76
CA LYS A 164 -52.01 25.91 4.26
C LYS A 164 -51.48 26.39 2.90
N SER A 165 -50.43 25.75 2.40
CA SER A 165 -49.65 26.16 1.23
C SER A 165 -50.06 25.36 -0.01
N GLU A 166 -51.17 25.76 -0.66
CA GLU A 166 -51.39 25.45 -2.09
C GLU A 166 -50.84 26.55 -3.02
N GLU A 167 -50.39 27.68 -2.47
CA GLU A 167 -49.68 28.73 -3.20
C GLU A 167 -48.32 29.02 -2.56
N PRO A 168 -47.21 29.15 -3.33
CA PRO A 168 -45.92 29.57 -2.79
C PRO A 168 -46.03 30.99 -2.21
N ALA A 169 -45.50 31.18 -1.00
CA ALA A 169 -45.74 32.35 -0.17
C ALA A 169 -45.13 33.66 -0.75
N ASN A 170 -45.82 34.28 -1.71
CA ASN A 170 -45.50 35.57 -2.31
C ASN A 170 -45.33 36.68 -1.25
N GLY A 171 -44.08 36.97 -0.86
CA GLY A 171 -43.66 38.12 -0.04
C GLY A 171 -44.13 38.16 1.42
N LYS A 172 -45.23 37.48 1.78
CA LYS A 172 -45.84 37.53 3.13
C LYS A 172 -45.19 36.58 4.14
N GLY A 173 -44.41 35.59 3.69
CA GLY A 173 -43.74 34.61 4.56
C GLY A 173 -42.73 35.22 5.55
N ASN A 174 -42.09 36.33 5.17
CA ASN A 174 -41.09 37.01 6.01
C ASN A 174 -41.67 37.65 7.27
N ALA A 175 -42.96 38.01 7.28
CA ALA A 175 -43.65 38.54 8.47
C ALA A 175 -44.37 37.43 9.26
N TRP A 176 -44.77 36.35 8.59
CA TRP A 176 -45.53 35.25 9.21
C TRP A 176 -44.71 34.48 10.26
N TRP A 177 -43.47 34.12 9.92
CA TRP A 177 -42.61 33.33 10.82
C TRP A 177 -42.24 34.06 12.12
N PRO A 178 -41.69 35.30 12.10
CA PRO A 178 -41.39 36.03 13.32
C PRO A 178 -42.63 36.30 14.19
N ALA A 179 -43.78 36.63 13.59
CA ALA A 179 -45.02 36.84 14.32
C ALA A 179 -45.50 35.56 15.02
N ARG A 180 -45.51 34.42 14.33
CA ARG A 180 -45.97 33.14 14.89
C ARG A 180 -45.04 32.59 15.98
N LEU A 181 -43.73 32.79 15.86
CA LEU A 181 -42.78 32.41 16.91
C LEU A 181 -42.98 33.25 18.18
N LEU A 182 -43.15 34.57 18.02
CA LEU A 182 -43.42 35.50 19.13
C LEU A 182 -44.77 35.21 19.81
N GLU A 183 -45.84 34.96 19.05
CA GLU A 183 -47.15 34.54 19.57
C GLU A 183 -47.07 33.28 20.45
N ASN A 184 -46.20 32.32 20.10
CA ASN A 184 -46.01 31.08 20.84
C ASN A 184 -44.88 31.14 21.89
N ARG A 185 -44.33 32.34 22.17
CA ARG A 185 -43.23 32.57 23.13
C ARG A 185 -41.96 31.74 22.84
N VAL A 186 -41.61 31.60 21.56
CA VAL A 186 -40.34 31.00 21.15
C VAL A 186 -39.27 32.10 21.12
N GLU A 187 -38.26 31.96 21.98
CA GLU A 187 -37.14 32.91 22.14
C GLU A 187 -35.82 32.29 21.66
N GLY A 188 -35.66 30.97 21.82
CA GLY A 188 -34.45 30.22 21.52
C GLY A 188 -34.28 29.82 20.06
N ILE A 189 -35.32 29.96 19.22
CA ILE A 189 -35.31 29.62 17.79
C ILE A 189 -35.77 30.82 16.96
N SER A 190 -35.03 31.15 15.91
CA SER A 190 -35.36 32.23 14.99
C SER A 190 -35.45 31.70 13.55
N VAL A 191 -36.40 32.24 12.77
CA VAL A 191 -36.71 31.80 11.40
C VAL A 191 -36.94 33.01 10.51
N ASN A 192 -36.21 33.09 9.39
CA ASN A 192 -36.21 34.22 8.45
C ASN A 192 -35.96 35.60 9.07
N THR A 193 -35.47 35.65 10.31
CA THR A 193 -35.12 36.91 10.98
C THR A 193 -33.92 37.52 10.27
N GLN A 194 -34.05 38.76 9.83
CA GLN A 194 -32.91 39.54 9.40
C GLN A 194 -32.12 39.93 10.65
N THR A 195 -31.08 39.16 10.96
CA THR A 195 -29.92 39.70 11.66
C THR A 195 -29.42 40.94 10.91
N GLU A 196 -28.88 41.91 11.65
CA GLU A 196 -28.69 43.27 11.16
C GLU A 196 -27.96 43.29 9.81
N ARG A 197 -28.67 43.76 8.77
CA ARG A 197 -28.17 43.89 7.41
C ARG A 197 -26.92 44.78 7.36
N ARG A 198 -25.75 44.19 7.59
CA ARG A 198 -24.46 44.69 7.10
C ARG A 198 -24.36 44.43 5.59
N VAL A 199 -25.32 44.99 4.86
CA VAL A 199 -25.28 45.03 3.40
C VAL A 199 -24.18 46.00 3.03
N ASP A 200 -23.18 45.52 2.30
CA ASP A 200 -22.20 46.39 1.66
C ASP A 200 -22.98 47.35 0.74
N THR A 201 -22.88 48.66 1.01
CA THR A 201 -23.65 49.68 0.28
C THR A 201 -23.35 49.64 -1.21
N VAL A 202 -22.16 49.19 -1.59
CA VAL A 202 -21.73 49.00 -2.98
C VAL A 202 -22.53 47.87 -3.67
N LEU A 203 -22.83 46.77 -2.97
CA LEU A 203 -23.70 45.70 -3.50
C LEU A 203 -25.16 46.14 -3.64
N ALA A 204 -25.68 46.92 -2.68
CA ALA A 204 -27.02 47.49 -2.79
C ALA A 204 -27.13 48.43 -4.01
N SER A 205 -26.12 49.28 -4.23
CA SER A 205 -26.03 50.16 -5.39
C SER A 205 -25.95 49.42 -6.72
N LEU A 206 -25.20 48.32 -6.79
CA LEU A 206 -25.14 47.45 -7.98
C LEU A 206 -26.52 46.87 -8.31
N ILE A 207 -27.19 46.27 -7.34
CA ILE A 207 -28.51 45.65 -7.53
C ILE A 207 -29.55 46.71 -7.93
N ALA A 208 -29.50 47.90 -7.32
CA ALA A 208 -30.37 49.01 -7.68
C ALA A 208 -30.12 49.50 -9.13
N ALA A 209 -28.86 49.56 -9.58
CA ALA A 209 -28.53 49.92 -10.96
C ALA A 209 -29.03 48.87 -11.97
N LEU A 210 -28.80 47.58 -11.71
CA LEU A 210 -29.31 46.47 -12.53
C LEU A 210 -30.84 46.50 -12.66
N VAL A 211 -31.56 46.74 -11.56
CA VAL A 211 -33.03 46.90 -11.57
C VAL A 211 -33.48 48.13 -12.35
N ALA A 212 -32.77 49.26 -12.23
CA ALA A 212 -33.11 50.49 -12.95
C ALA A 212 -32.96 50.35 -14.47
N TYR A 213 -31.94 49.62 -14.94
CA TYR A 213 -31.59 49.53 -16.37
C TYR A 213 -32.26 48.35 -17.09
N GLY A 214 -32.40 47.18 -16.45
CA GLY A 214 -33.17 46.06 -17.03
C GLY A 214 -34.66 46.42 -17.17
N GLY A 215 -35.15 47.26 -16.27
CA GLY A 215 -36.55 47.66 -16.15
C GLY A 215 -37.39 46.61 -15.42
N HIS A 216 -38.62 46.98 -15.10
CA HIS A 216 -39.57 46.05 -14.48
C HIS A 216 -40.08 45.07 -15.56
N SER A 217 -39.38 43.95 -15.76
CA SER A 217 -40.03 42.79 -16.37
C SER A 217 -41.26 42.45 -15.52
N PRO A 218 -42.45 42.26 -16.12
CA PRO A 218 -43.57 41.73 -15.36
C PRO A 218 -43.14 40.39 -14.78
N ARG A 219 -43.58 40.07 -13.55
CA ARG A 219 -43.35 38.76 -12.93
C ARG A 219 -44.01 37.67 -13.76
N GLU A 220 -43.32 37.18 -14.79
CA GLU A 220 -43.46 35.79 -15.19
C GLU A 220 -43.18 34.94 -13.95
N LYS A 221 -44.03 33.93 -13.77
CA LYS A 221 -44.21 33.24 -12.49
C LYS A 221 -42.86 32.70 -12.01
N ALA A 222 -42.58 32.80 -10.70
CA ALA A 222 -41.33 32.33 -10.11
C ALA A 222 -41.08 30.80 -10.25
N ASP A 223 -42.06 30.07 -10.80
CA ASP A 223 -42.01 28.65 -11.16
C ASP A 223 -41.80 28.38 -12.66
N ALA A 224 -41.66 29.41 -13.51
CA ALA A 224 -41.17 29.21 -14.87
C ALA A 224 -39.66 28.92 -14.79
N PRO A 225 -39.18 27.74 -15.24
CA PRO A 225 -37.74 27.54 -15.38
C PRO A 225 -37.22 28.58 -16.36
N ILE A 226 -36.14 29.29 -15.98
CA ILE A 226 -35.49 30.21 -16.91
C ILE A 226 -35.09 29.39 -18.13
N ARG A 227 -35.53 29.84 -19.30
CA ARG A 227 -35.11 29.26 -20.58
C ARG A 227 -33.59 29.34 -20.61
N VAL A 228 -32.90 28.20 -20.72
CA VAL A 228 -31.43 28.12 -20.72
C VAL A 228 -30.90 29.24 -21.63
N PRO A 229 -30.08 30.18 -21.11
CA PRO A 229 -29.64 31.32 -21.90
C PRO A 229 -28.88 30.80 -23.12
N ASP A 230 -29.05 31.44 -24.27
CA ASP A 230 -28.26 31.06 -25.44
C ASP A 230 -26.78 31.34 -25.14
N PHE A 231 -25.87 30.65 -25.83
CA PHE A 231 -24.43 30.76 -25.59
C PHE A 231 -23.94 32.22 -25.72
N ASP A 232 -24.50 32.97 -26.68
CA ASP A 232 -24.17 34.38 -26.89
C ASP A 232 -24.72 35.29 -25.77
N ASP A 233 -25.91 35.01 -25.22
CA ASP A 233 -26.49 35.75 -24.08
C ASP A 233 -25.67 35.51 -22.80
N LEU A 234 -25.24 34.27 -22.56
CA LEU A 234 -24.34 33.91 -21.47
C LEU A 234 -23.01 34.65 -21.59
N VAL A 235 -22.38 34.59 -22.77
CA VAL A 235 -21.12 35.28 -23.04
C VAL A 235 -21.25 36.80 -22.84
N ALA A 236 -22.35 37.41 -23.30
CA ALA A 236 -22.59 38.84 -23.12
C ALA A 236 -22.82 39.22 -21.64
N GLY A 237 -23.53 38.39 -20.88
CA GLY A 237 -23.69 38.58 -19.43
C GLY A 237 -22.40 38.40 -18.64
N LEU A 238 -21.57 37.41 -18.98
CA LEU A 238 -20.24 37.22 -18.35
C LEU A 238 -19.31 38.41 -18.64
N ARG A 239 -19.32 38.95 -19.86
CA ARG A 239 -18.60 40.19 -20.20
C ARG A 239 -19.08 41.37 -19.36
N LEU A 240 -20.38 41.54 -19.19
CA LEU A 240 -20.96 42.58 -18.36
C LEU A 240 -20.56 42.43 -16.88
N LEU A 241 -20.65 41.21 -16.32
CA LEU A 241 -20.25 40.92 -14.94
C LEU A 241 -18.76 41.22 -14.72
N ALA A 242 -17.89 40.85 -15.67
CA ALA A 242 -16.47 41.17 -15.63
C ALA A 242 -16.20 42.69 -15.67
N ARG A 243 -16.87 43.43 -16.56
CA ARG A 243 -16.77 44.90 -16.69
C ARG A 243 -17.30 45.67 -15.49
N LEU A 244 -18.30 45.13 -14.79
CA LEU A 244 -18.83 45.71 -13.55
C LEU A 244 -17.86 45.54 -12.36
N THR A 245 -16.89 44.61 -12.43
CA THR A 245 -16.01 44.29 -11.30
C THR A 245 -15.01 45.43 -10.97
N PRO A 246 -14.22 46.02 -11.90
CA PRO A 246 -13.31 47.12 -11.57
C PRO A 246 -13.99 48.34 -10.92
N PRO A 247 -15.16 48.84 -11.42
CA PRO A 247 -15.92 49.88 -10.73
C PRO A 247 -16.23 49.53 -9.26
N LEU A 248 -16.67 48.31 -8.97
CA LEU A 248 -17.01 47.87 -7.61
C LEU A 248 -15.80 47.73 -6.68
N GLU A 249 -14.61 47.48 -7.23
CA GLU A 249 -13.35 47.49 -6.49
C GLU A 249 -12.91 48.92 -6.14
N SER A 250 -12.99 49.84 -7.10
CA SER A 250 -12.68 51.27 -6.90
C SER A 250 -13.67 52.00 -5.96
N ALA A 251 -14.94 51.58 -5.97
CA ALA A 251 -16.03 52.20 -5.22
C ALA A 251 -15.80 52.25 -3.69
N ARG A 252 -14.91 51.39 -3.15
CA ARG A 252 -14.56 51.39 -1.73
C ARG A 252 -13.67 52.56 -1.27
N GLY A 253 -13.23 53.42 -2.19
CA GLY A 253 -12.47 54.65 -1.88
C GLY A 253 -13.02 55.92 -2.54
N LEU A 254 -14.17 55.86 -3.21
CA LEU A 254 -14.77 56.96 -3.97
C LEU A 254 -16.10 57.42 -3.35
N SER A 255 -16.61 58.58 -3.77
CA SER A 255 -17.95 59.01 -3.37
C SER A 255 -19.03 58.08 -3.99
N PRO A 256 -20.20 57.91 -3.32
CA PRO A 256 -21.26 57.03 -3.84
C PRO A 256 -21.80 57.46 -5.21
N GLU A 257 -21.69 58.75 -5.55
CA GLU A 257 -22.07 59.29 -6.86
C GLU A 257 -21.07 58.90 -7.97
N GLU A 258 -19.78 58.84 -7.66
CA GLU A 258 -18.74 58.39 -8.58
C GLU A 258 -18.82 56.88 -8.83
N ALA A 259 -19.07 56.11 -7.77
CA ALA A 259 -19.35 54.68 -7.86
C ALA A 259 -20.60 54.41 -8.73
N ALA A 260 -21.69 55.17 -8.52
CA ALA A 260 -22.88 55.08 -9.35
C ALA A 260 -22.60 55.43 -10.81
N ARG A 261 -21.87 56.53 -11.09
CA ARG A 261 -21.50 56.92 -12.47
C ARG A 261 -20.65 55.85 -13.18
N ALA A 262 -19.65 55.28 -12.49
CA ALA A 262 -18.81 54.21 -13.05
C ALA A 262 -19.61 52.92 -13.35
N LEU A 263 -20.59 52.59 -12.51
CA LEU A 263 -21.52 51.48 -12.75
C LEU A 263 -22.42 51.75 -13.96
N HIS A 264 -22.98 52.97 -14.09
CA HIS A 264 -23.82 53.32 -15.24
C HIS A 264 -23.03 53.27 -16.55
N SER A 265 -21.79 53.75 -16.61
CA SER A 265 -20.97 53.67 -17.83
C SER A 265 -20.66 52.22 -18.25
N ALA A 266 -20.45 51.31 -17.30
CA ALA A 266 -20.24 49.89 -17.59
C ALA A 266 -21.52 49.19 -18.10
N MET A 267 -22.70 49.75 -17.80
CA MET A 267 -24.00 49.25 -18.23
C MET A 267 -24.51 49.87 -19.54
N GLU A 268 -24.08 51.08 -19.87
CA GLU A 268 -24.45 51.78 -21.11
C GLU A 268 -23.98 51.04 -22.37
N GLU A 269 -22.83 50.36 -22.30
CA GLU A 269 -22.32 49.50 -23.37
C GLU A 269 -22.97 48.11 -23.45
N ALA A 270 -23.91 47.78 -22.56
CA ALA A 270 -24.45 46.42 -22.42
C ALA A 270 -25.84 46.27 -23.07
N SER A 271 -26.10 45.10 -23.67
CA SER A 271 -27.44 44.82 -24.18
C SER A 271 -28.44 44.69 -23.02
N ARG A 272 -29.67 45.14 -23.26
CA ARG A 272 -30.75 45.03 -22.27
C ARG A 272 -30.99 43.59 -21.85
N ASP A 273 -30.86 42.65 -22.78
CA ASP A 273 -31.05 41.22 -22.52
C ASP A 273 -29.94 40.64 -21.61
N SER A 274 -28.69 41.10 -21.78
CA SER A 274 -27.57 40.77 -20.87
C SER A 274 -27.82 41.27 -19.45
N VAL A 275 -28.37 42.47 -19.30
CA VAL A 275 -28.72 43.08 -18.01
C VAL A 275 -29.90 42.34 -17.37
N CYS A 276 -30.92 41.98 -18.15
CA CYS A 276 -32.05 41.15 -17.70
C CYS A 276 -31.59 39.76 -17.25
N MET A 277 -30.67 39.13 -17.99
CA MET A 277 -30.11 37.83 -17.63
C MET A 277 -29.34 37.92 -16.30
N LEU A 278 -28.40 38.87 -16.15
CA LEU A 278 -27.70 39.07 -14.88
C LEU A 278 -28.65 39.42 -13.73
N LEU A 279 -29.66 40.25 -13.95
CA LEU A 279 -30.67 40.54 -12.93
C LEU A 279 -31.44 39.28 -12.50
N SER A 280 -31.73 38.38 -13.45
CA SER A 280 -32.35 37.09 -13.17
C SER A 280 -31.42 36.20 -12.34
N SER A 281 -30.13 36.09 -12.69
CA SER A 281 -29.14 35.33 -11.93
C SER A 281 -28.92 35.90 -10.52
N VAL A 282 -28.86 37.23 -10.37
CA VAL A 282 -28.79 37.92 -9.07
C VAL A 282 -30.04 37.66 -8.22
N SER A 283 -31.22 37.54 -8.84
CA SER A 283 -32.47 37.20 -8.14
C SER A 283 -32.52 35.76 -7.62
N GLN A 284 -31.85 34.83 -8.31
CA GLN A 284 -31.75 33.43 -7.92
C GLN A 284 -30.60 33.19 -6.92
N TYR A 285 -29.46 33.83 -7.15
CA TYR A 285 -28.24 33.77 -6.37
C TYR A 285 -27.98 35.12 -5.71
N GLY A 286 -28.82 35.48 -4.74
CA GLY A 286 -28.66 36.72 -3.96
C GLY A 286 -27.36 36.74 -3.13
N PRO A 287 -26.88 37.92 -2.72
CA PRO A 287 -25.71 38.04 -1.84
C PRO A 287 -26.02 37.47 -0.44
N ARG A 288 -25.08 36.70 0.10
CA ARG A 288 -25.12 36.13 1.45
C ARG A 288 -24.87 37.23 2.48
N GLU A 289 -25.30 37.00 3.73
CA GLU A 289 -25.19 37.99 4.79
C GLU A 289 -23.72 38.33 5.10
N GLY A 290 -23.36 39.62 5.00
CA GLY A 290 -21.99 40.09 5.18
C GLY A 290 -21.03 39.76 4.02
N GLU A 291 -21.52 39.16 2.92
CA GLU A 291 -20.71 38.83 1.75
C GLU A 291 -20.18 40.12 1.09
N ARG A 292 -18.91 40.11 0.70
CA ARG A 292 -18.26 41.22 0.01
C ARG A 292 -18.56 41.15 -1.50
N PRO A 293 -18.45 42.27 -2.25
CA PRO A 293 -18.70 42.27 -3.69
C PRO A 293 -17.83 41.27 -4.45
N GLN A 294 -16.55 41.13 -4.09
CA GLN A 294 -15.61 40.28 -4.83
C GLN A 294 -15.95 38.77 -4.71
N PRO A 295 -16.10 38.17 -3.51
CA PRO A 295 -16.62 36.80 -3.37
C PRO A 295 -18.00 36.59 -3.99
N TYR A 296 -18.89 37.59 -3.89
CA TYR A 296 -20.23 37.49 -4.45
C TYR A 296 -20.20 37.36 -5.99
N LEU A 297 -19.47 38.23 -6.68
CA LEU A 297 -19.35 38.20 -8.13
C LEU A 297 -18.66 36.92 -8.62
N LEU A 298 -17.65 36.44 -7.88
CA LEU A 298 -17.00 35.16 -8.17
C LEU A 298 -18.01 34.01 -8.10
N ARG A 299 -18.68 33.85 -6.96
CA ARG A 299 -19.72 32.82 -6.75
C ARG A 299 -20.86 32.91 -7.77
N LEU A 300 -21.29 34.13 -8.11
CA LEU A 300 -22.31 34.36 -9.13
C LEU A 300 -21.83 33.92 -10.53
N SER A 301 -20.62 34.32 -10.93
CA SER A 301 -20.03 33.93 -12.22
C SER A 301 -19.82 32.43 -12.35
N GLU A 302 -19.36 31.77 -11.28
CA GLU A 302 -19.30 30.32 -11.20
C GLU A 302 -20.69 29.72 -11.43
N ASN A 303 -21.66 30.03 -10.57
CA ASN A 303 -22.99 29.40 -10.59
C ASN A 303 -23.69 29.52 -11.94
N ILE A 304 -23.59 30.67 -12.62
CA ILE A 304 -24.14 30.87 -13.97
C ILE A 304 -23.49 29.91 -14.98
N ILE A 305 -22.17 29.76 -14.94
CA ILE A 305 -21.42 28.84 -15.79
C ILE A 305 -21.79 27.37 -15.49
N PHE A 306 -21.91 27.00 -14.22
CA PHE A 306 -22.34 25.65 -13.82
C PHE A 306 -23.77 25.33 -14.28
N GLU A 307 -24.73 26.24 -14.11
CA GLU A 307 -26.12 26.03 -14.50
C GLU A 307 -26.24 25.81 -16.01
N PHE A 308 -25.60 26.66 -16.82
CA PHE A 308 -25.56 26.48 -18.28
C PHE A 308 -24.86 25.18 -18.70
N LEU A 309 -23.63 24.94 -18.22
CA LEU A 309 -22.87 23.75 -18.64
C LEU A 309 -23.55 22.45 -18.20
N THR A 310 -24.23 22.44 -17.05
CA THR A 310 -25.01 21.28 -16.61
C THR A 310 -26.22 21.09 -17.52
N ALA A 311 -26.98 22.15 -17.82
CA ALA A 311 -28.13 22.06 -18.71
C ALA A 311 -27.78 21.58 -20.13
N GLU A 312 -26.71 22.13 -20.71
CA GLU A 312 -26.22 21.75 -22.04
C GLU A 312 -25.57 20.36 -22.10
N PHE A 313 -25.03 19.89 -20.97
CA PHE A 313 -24.54 18.52 -20.85
C PHE A 313 -25.69 17.52 -20.68
N SER A 314 -26.66 17.82 -19.81
CA SER A 314 -27.87 17.01 -19.59
C SER A 314 -28.76 16.91 -20.84
N SER A 315 -28.77 17.94 -21.70
CA SER A 315 -29.48 17.93 -22.99
C SER A 315 -28.74 17.14 -24.09
N GLY A 316 -27.46 16.82 -23.89
CA GLY A 316 -26.60 16.17 -24.88
C GLY A 316 -26.07 17.11 -25.98
N SER A 317 -26.26 18.43 -25.82
CA SER A 317 -25.71 19.46 -26.71
C SER A 317 -24.18 19.51 -26.66
N ILE A 318 -23.62 19.40 -25.45
CA ILE A 318 -22.16 19.37 -25.21
C ILE A 318 -21.68 17.96 -24.90
N THR A 319 -20.68 17.47 -25.65
CA THR A 319 -20.00 16.19 -25.38
C THR A 319 -19.02 16.30 -24.21
N ALA A 320 -18.73 15.18 -23.54
CA ALA A 320 -17.82 15.14 -22.38
C ALA A 320 -16.42 15.72 -22.66
N SER A 321 -15.89 15.53 -23.88
CA SER A 321 -14.62 16.10 -24.33
C SER A 321 -14.65 17.62 -24.54
N SER A 322 -15.83 18.19 -24.78
CA SER A 322 -16.04 19.62 -25.03
C SER A 322 -16.22 20.44 -23.73
N VAL A 323 -16.54 19.80 -22.61
CA VAL A 323 -16.77 20.47 -21.31
C VAL A 323 -15.56 21.30 -20.86
N ARG A 324 -14.36 20.70 -20.85
CA ARG A 324 -13.12 21.40 -20.47
C ARG A 324 -12.82 22.59 -21.42
N PRO A 325 -12.77 22.42 -22.75
CA PRO A 325 -12.66 23.56 -23.69
C PRO A 325 -13.71 24.65 -23.49
N MET A 326 -14.95 24.31 -23.11
CA MET A 326 -16.00 25.29 -22.87
C MET A 326 -15.76 26.10 -21.59
N PHE A 327 -15.33 25.46 -20.50
CA PHE A 327 -14.88 26.15 -19.29
C PHE A 327 -13.75 27.15 -19.58
N TYR A 328 -12.73 26.75 -20.34
CA TYR A 328 -11.64 27.64 -20.75
C TYR A 328 -12.18 28.83 -21.58
N ARG A 329 -13.01 28.59 -22.60
CA ARG A 329 -13.61 29.65 -23.42
C ARG A 329 -14.40 30.67 -22.59
N MET A 330 -15.20 30.21 -21.63
CA MET A 330 -15.98 31.09 -20.73
C MET A 330 -15.06 31.85 -19.76
N SER A 331 -14.01 31.19 -19.26
CA SER A 331 -12.99 31.82 -18.41
C SER A 331 -12.28 32.95 -19.16
N ASP A 332 -11.86 32.71 -20.40
CA ASP A 332 -11.13 33.69 -21.21
C ASP A 332 -12.01 34.91 -21.53
N VAL A 333 -13.32 34.72 -21.78
CA VAL A 333 -14.29 35.82 -21.90
C VAL A 333 -14.34 36.71 -20.64
N VAL A 334 -14.29 36.13 -19.44
CA VAL A 334 -14.26 36.88 -18.17
C VAL A 334 -12.91 37.59 -17.98
N VAL A 335 -11.80 36.96 -18.36
CA VAL A 335 -10.45 37.55 -18.26
C VAL A 335 -10.29 38.73 -19.23
N GLU A 336 -10.68 38.58 -20.49
CA GLU A 336 -10.63 39.64 -21.51
C GLU A 336 -11.48 40.86 -21.12
N ALA A 337 -12.70 40.62 -20.63
CA ALA A 337 -13.63 41.69 -20.29
C ALA A 337 -13.37 42.33 -18.91
N GLY A 338 -12.58 41.70 -18.04
CA GLY A 338 -12.20 42.22 -16.73
C GLY A 338 -10.91 43.05 -16.70
N GLY A 339 -10.30 43.31 -17.87
CA GLY A 339 -9.14 44.19 -18.01
C GLY A 339 -9.51 45.68 -17.90
N TYR A 340 -8.70 46.46 -17.19
CA TYR A 340 -8.86 47.91 -17.04
C TYR A 340 -7.52 48.65 -17.03
N SER A 341 -7.54 49.92 -17.41
CA SER A 341 -6.35 50.79 -17.39
C SER A 341 -6.20 51.47 -16.01
N GLY A 342 -5.06 51.27 -15.37
CA GLY A 342 -4.75 51.92 -14.09
C GLY A 342 -4.19 53.35 -14.26
N PRO A 343 -4.00 54.11 -13.15
CA PRO A 343 -3.51 55.50 -13.18
C PRO A 343 -2.13 55.73 -13.83
N HIS A 344 -1.39 54.67 -14.14
CA HIS A 344 -0.04 54.70 -14.71
C HIS A 344 0.03 54.07 -16.11
N SER A 345 -1.10 53.94 -16.82
CA SER A 345 -1.22 53.32 -18.16
C SER A 345 -0.83 51.84 -18.26
N SER A 346 -0.56 51.17 -17.13
CA SER A 346 -0.46 49.72 -17.05
C SER A 346 -1.84 49.06 -17.18
N GLN A 347 -1.89 47.95 -17.94
CA GLN A 347 -3.06 47.06 -17.95
C GLN A 347 -3.13 46.31 -16.62
N HIS A 348 -4.29 46.36 -15.98
CA HIS A 348 -4.60 45.59 -14.77
C HIS A 348 -5.80 44.68 -15.04
N LEU A 349 -5.85 43.55 -14.34
CA LEU A 349 -7.02 42.67 -14.30
C LEU A 349 -7.77 42.90 -12.98
N SER A 350 -9.10 42.90 -13.02
CA SER A 350 -9.92 42.87 -11.80
C SER A 350 -9.65 41.62 -10.97
N SER A 351 -10.02 41.61 -9.68
CA SER A 351 -9.81 40.42 -8.83
C SER A 351 -10.53 39.17 -9.36
N LEU A 352 -11.68 39.36 -10.02
CA LEU A 352 -12.41 38.32 -10.73
C LEU A 352 -11.66 37.79 -11.95
N ALA A 353 -11.10 38.68 -12.79
CA ALA A 353 -10.28 38.26 -13.93
C ALA A 353 -8.99 37.58 -13.47
N VAL A 354 -8.40 37.99 -12.35
CA VAL A 354 -7.22 37.31 -11.76
C VAL A 354 -7.57 35.91 -11.28
N SER A 355 -8.73 35.68 -10.63
CA SER A 355 -9.13 34.33 -10.23
C SER A 355 -9.46 33.45 -11.44
N TRP A 356 -10.21 33.97 -12.41
CA TRP A 356 -10.55 33.24 -13.65
C TRP A 356 -9.38 33.07 -14.63
N ALA A 357 -8.27 33.79 -14.48
CA ALA A 357 -7.02 33.56 -15.20
C ALA A 357 -6.16 32.45 -14.56
N SER A 358 -6.46 32.02 -13.34
CA SER A 358 -5.66 31.03 -12.63
C SER A 358 -6.02 29.60 -13.03
N ASP A 359 -5.09 28.87 -13.66
CA ASP A 359 -5.32 27.48 -14.06
C ASP A 359 -5.72 26.58 -12.89
N THR A 360 -5.19 26.82 -11.69
CA THR A 360 -5.58 26.04 -10.50
C THR A 360 -7.04 26.22 -10.11
N HIS A 361 -7.61 27.41 -10.34
CA HIS A 361 -9.02 27.69 -10.11
C HIS A 361 -9.88 27.06 -11.22
N ARG A 362 -9.47 27.20 -12.49
CA ARG A 362 -10.14 26.56 -13.64
C ARG A 362 -10.28 25.04 -13.46
N GLU A 363 -9.19 24.36 -13.07
CA GLU A 363 -9.21 22.91 -12.80
C GLU A 363 -10.11 22.54 -11.63
N GLN A 364 -10.13 23.33 -10.54
CA GLN A 364 -11.03 23.10 -9.40
C GLN A 364 -12.52 23.18 -9.79
N LEU A 365 -12.89 24.09 -10.69
CA LEU A 365 -14.26 24.20 -11.18
C LEU A 365 -14.63 23.03 -12.10
N ILE A 366 -13.69 22.58 -12.95
CA ILE A 366 -13.88 21.37 -13.77
C ILE A 366 -14.04 20.14 -12.86
N ASP A 367 -13.19 19.96 -11.84
CA ASP A 367 -13.34 18.91 -10.83
C ASP A 367 -14.71 18.96 -10.14
N ARG A 368 -15.14 20.15 -9.70
CA ARG A 368 -16.43 20.36 -9.05
C ARG A 368 -17.59 19.96 -9.98
N PHE A 369 -17.53 20.29 -11.26
CA PHE A 369 -18.56 19.93 -12.25
C PHE A 369 -18.74 18.42 -12.31
N TRP A 370 -17.65 17.68 -12.51
CA TRP A 370 -17.68 16.22 -12.57
C TRP A 370 -18.07 15.56 -11.24
N LEU A 371 -17.88 16.25 -10.11
CA LEU A 371 -18.34 15.78 -8.80
C LEU A 371 -19.84 16.00 -8.60
N GLU A 372 -20.39 17.13 -9.03
CA GLU A 372 -21.79 17.57 -8.78
C GLU A 372 -22.82 16.99 -9.79
N LEU A 373 -22.37 16.45 -10.94
CA LEU A 373 -23.25 15.75 -11.90
C LEU A 373 -24.14 14.68 -11.24
N SER A 374 -25.37 14.51 -11.77
CA SER A 374 -26.29 13.50 -11.23
C SER A 374 -25.72 12.08 -11.37
N PRO A 375 -26.07 11.15 -10.45
CA PRO A 375 -25.54 9.78 -10.50
C PRO A 375 -25.78 9.03 -11.82
N ARG A 376 -26.83 9.41 -12.57
CA ARG A 376 -27.17 8.81 -13.86
C ARG A 376 -26.23 9.26 -14.97
N GLU A 377 -26.04 10.56 -15.12
CA GLU A 377 -25.13 11.15 -16.11
C GLU A 377 -23.69 10.75 -15.83
N LYS A 378 -23.30 10.79 -14.56
CA LYS A 378 -21.99 10.37 -14.07
C LYS A 378 -21.68 8.91 -14.41
N SER A 379 -22.62 7.99 -14.15
CA SER A 379 -22.47 6.57 -14.52
C SER A 379 -22.45 6.37 -16.04
N ALA A 380 -23.22 7.16 -16.81
CA ALA A 380 -23.21 7.09 -18.28
C ALA A 380 -21.83 7.46 -18.85
N VAL A 381 -21.20 8.54 -18.38
CA VAL A 381 -19.86 8.98 -18.84
C VAL A 381 -18.76 8.02 -18.41
N LEU A 382 -18.77 7.55 -17.14
CA LEU A 382 -17.75 6.64 -16.63
C LEU A 382 -17.74 5.28 -17.37
N ARG A 383 -18.86 4.91 -17.98
CA ARG A 383 -19.01 3.72 -18.84
C ARG A 383 -18.82 4.02 -20.35
N SER A 384 -18.73 5.28 -20.75
CA SER A 384 -18.56 5.70 -22.15
C SER A 384 -17.08 5.63 -22.58
N PRO A 385 -16.77 5.71 -23.90
CA PRO A 385 -15.39 5.82 -24.36
C PRO A 385 -14.74 7.17 -24.02
N ASP A 386 -15.50 8.15 -23.53
CA ASP A 386 -15.04 9.51 -23.22
C ASP A 386 -14.62 9.68 -21.75
N VAL A 387 -14.57 8.58 -20.98
CA VAL A 387 -14.11 8.56 -19.58
C VAL A 387 -12.72 9.19 -19.37
N TRP A 388 -11.89 9.30 -20.41
CA TRP A 388 -10.60 10.00 -20.39
C TRP A 388 -10.72 11.52 -20.20
N CYS A 389 -11.89 12.10 -20.45
CA CYS A 389 -12.18 13.53 -20.28
C CYS A 389 -12.47 13.90 -18.81
N VAL A 390 -12.78 12.91 -17.97
CA VAL A 390 -13.06 13.10 -16.55
C VAL A 390 -11.74 13.30 -15.80
N PRO A 391 -11.57 14.38 -15.02
CA PRO A 391 -10.38 14.61 -14.21
C PRO A 391 -10.07 13.46 -13.27
N VAL A 392 -8.78 13.23 -13.06
CA VAL A 392 -8.28 12.13 -12.23
C VAL A 392 -8.71 12.30 -10.77
N ALA A 393 -8.80 13.53 -10.25
CA ALA A 393 -9.28 13.79 -8.90
C ALA A 393 -10.76 13.39 -8.71
N ALA A 394 -11.65 13.81 -9.62
CA ALA A 394 -13.05 13.39 -9.63
C ALA A 394 -13.21 11.87 -9.82
N LEU A 395 -12.43 11.26 -10.73
CA LEU A 395 -12.43 9.81 -10.96
C LEU A 395 -11.94 9.04 -9.71
N ARG A 396 -10.86 9.49 -9.08
CA ARG A 396 -10.32 8.92 -7.84
C ARG A 396 -11.33 8.99 -6.69
N HIS A 397 -12.03 10.11 -6.55
CA HIS A 397 -13.07 10.27 -5.52
C HIS A 397 -14.23 9.28 -5.71
N THR A 398 -14.73 9.12 -6.95
CA THR A 398 -15.82 8.19 -7.26
C THR A 398 -15.43 6.73 -7.09
N LEU A 399 -14.24 6.34 -7.56
CA LEU A 399 -13.72 4.98 -7.38
C LEU A 399 -13.45 4.66 -5.90
N GLY A 400 -13.00 5.64 -5.11
CA GLY A 400 -12.85 5.52 -3.66
C GLY A 400 -14.18 5.21 -2.98
N GLN A 401 -15.21 6.03 -3.23
CA GLN A 401 -16.57 5.81 -2.70
C GLN A 401 -17.12 4.41 -3.07
N LEU A 402 -16.91 3.96 -4.30
CA LEU A 402 -17.34 2.63 -4.75
C LEU A 402 -16.53 1.47 -4.11
N ALA A 403 -15.26 1.68 -3.80
CA ALA A 403 -14.43 0.69 -3.10
C ALA A 403 -14.78 0.58 -1.61
N ASP A 404 -15.02 1.73 -0.95
CA ASP A 404 -15.35 1.88 0.46
C ASP A 404 -16.78 1.44 0.79
N ALA A 405 -17.70 1.48 -0.17
CA ALA A 405 -19.06 0.95 -0.04
C ALA A 405 -19.11 -0.55 0.32
N GLY A 406 -17.99 -1.28 0.22
CA GLY A 406 -17.76 -2.60 0.80
C GLY A 406 -18.46 -3.77 0.09
N ALA A 407 -19.58 -3.51 -0.58
CA ALA A 407 -20.36 -4.50 -1.32
C ALA A 407 -19.70 -4.90 -2.66
N ASP A 408 -19.99 -6.12 -3.09
CA ASP A 408 -19.45 -6.70 -4.33
C ASP A 408 -19.88 -5.94 -5.60
N ALA A 409 -21.12 -5.45 -5.66
CA ALA A 409 -21.65 -4.76 -6.82
C ALA A 409 -20.91 -3.44 -7.14
N PRO A 410 -20.78 -2.46 -6.21
CA PRO A 410 -20.04 -1.22 -6.48
C PRO A 410 -18.54 -1.48 -6.74
N ARG A 411 -17.93 -2.49 -6.10
CA ARG A 411 -16.54 -2.89 -6.40
C ARG A 411 -16.38 -3.43 -7.82
N ARG A 412 -17.34 -4.21 -8.34
CA ARG A 412 -17.34 -4.66 -9.74
C ARG A 412 -17.53 -3.48 -10.71
N GLU A 413 -18.36 -2.50 -10.37
CA GLU A 413 -18.50 -1.28 -11.16
C GLU A 413 -17.19 -0.47 -11.19
N ALA A 414 -16.53 -0.25 -10.05
CA ALA A 414 -15.23 0.42 -9.99
C ALA A 414 -14.16 -0.28 -10.84
N ARG A 415 -14.08 -1.62 -10.77
CA ARG A 415 -13.18 -2.42 -11.63
C ARG A 415 -13.48 -2.21 -13.13
N ASN A 416 -14.76 -2.21 -13.51
CA ASN A 416 -15.17 -1.99 -14.91
C ASN A 416 -14.81 -0.57 -15.40
N ILE A 417 -14.99 0.45 -14.56
CA ILE A 417 -14.62 1.84 -14.88
C ILE A 417 -13.10 1.96 -15.07
N VAL A 418 -12.29 1.38 -14.17
CA VAL A 418 -10.82 1.38 -14.29
C VAL A 418 -10.36 0.66 -15.56
N LEU A 419 -10.94 -0.50 -15.89
CA LEU A 419 -10.62 -1.22 -17.13
C LEU A 419 -11.06 -0.45 -18.38
N ASN A 420 -12.19 0.27 -18.34
CA ASN A 420 -12.62 1.15 -19.42
C ASN A 420 -11.65 2.31 -19.63
N TYR A 421 -11.24 2.98 -18.54
CA TYR A 421 -10.25 4.05 -18.55
C TYR A 421 -8.89 3.57 -19.07
N ALA A 422 -8.41 2.41 -18.62
CA ALA A 422 -7.16 1.81 -19.12
C ALA A 422 -7.21 1.44 -20.61
N ARG A 423 -8.37 1.05 -21.16
CA ARG A 423 -8.54 0.86 -22.60
C ARG A 423 -8.45 2.16 -23.42
N ARG A 424 -8.35 3.33 -22.77
CA ARG A 424 -8.12 4.63 -23.43
C ARG A 424 -6.63 4.97 -23.59
N ILE A 425 -5.71 4.09 -23.14
CA ILE A 425 -4.28 4.26 -23.44
C ILE A 425 -4.04 4.18 -24.96
N ASP A 426 -4.74 3.32 -25.70
CA ASP A 426 -4.64 3.18 -27.17
C ASP A 426 -5.38 4.30 -27.95
N HIS A 427 -5.62 5.48 -27.35
CA HIS A 427 -6.40 6.56 -27.99
C HIS A 427 -5.63 7.27 -29.12
N ALA A 428 -6.34 7.70 -30.16
CA ALA A 428 -5.75 8.33 -31.34
C ALA A 428 -5.02 9.65 -30.99
N ASP A 429 -5.65 10.50 -30.18
CA ASP A 429 -5.03 11.74 -29.69
C ASP A 429 -3.96 11.47 -28.61
N ALA A 430 -2.77 12.03 -28.81
CA ALA A 430 -1.65 11.96 -27.88
C ALA A 430 -1.87 12.72 -26.57
N SER A 431 -2.72 13.77 -26.55
CA SER A 431 -3.03 14.48 -25.30
C SER A 431 -3.86 13.59 -24.36
N ALA A 432 -4.88 12.92 -24.91
CA ALA A 432 -5.67 11.91 -24.20
C ALA A 432 -4.81 10.74 -23.68
N ARG A 433 -3.90 10.18 -24.50
CA ARG A 433 -2.99 9.09 -24.04
C ARG A 433 -2.13 9.51 -22.85
N ARG A 434 -1.55 10.71 -22.90
CA ARG A 434 -0.75 11.26 -21.79
C ARG A 434 -1.60 11.44 -20.52
N SER A 435 -2.80 12.00 -20.65
CA SER A 435 -3.73 12.20 -19.53
C SER A 435 -4.10 10.86 -18.86
N VAL A 436 -4.45 9.84 -19.66
CA VAL A 436 -4.79 8.50 -19.17
C VAL A 436 -3.59 7.83 -18.49
N ALA A 437 -2.39 7.93 -19.07
CA ALA A 437 -1.16 7.37 -18.48
C ALA A 437 -0.81 8.05 -17.14
N ALA A 438 -0.99 9.37 -17.01
CA ALA A 438 -0.83 10.08 -15.75
C ALA A 438 -1.89 9.64 -14.72
N GLY A 439 -3.17 9.59 -15.11
CA GLY A 439 -4.26 9.20 -14.23
C GLY A 439 -4.13 7.76 -13.70
N LEU A 440 -3.68 6.82 -14.51
CA LEU A 440 -3.42 5.45 -14.08
C LEU A 440 -2.34 5.34 -13.02
N ASN A 441 -1.31 6.20 -13.06
CA ASN A 441 -0.29 6.28 -12.01
C ASN A 441 -0.92 6.73 -10.68
N GLU A 442 -1.69 7.82 -10.68
CA GLU A 442 -2.38 8.32 -9.48
C GLU A 442 -3.40 7.32 -8.90
N LEU A 443 -4.09 6.58 -9.77
CA LEU A 443 -5.05 5.55 -9.38
C LEU A 443 -4.41 4.25 -8.86
N SER A 444 -3.08 4.09 -8.90
CA SER A 444 -2.37 2.87 -8.48
C SER A 444 -2.79 2.34 -7.10
N SER A 445 -3.05 3.23 -6.14
CA SER A 445 -3.45 2.85 -4.77
C SER A 445 -4.88 2.27 -4.71
N ILE A 446 -5.78 2.75 -5.57
CA ILE A 446 -7.15 2.23 -5.72
C ILE A 446 -7.13 0.94 -6.54
N ILE A 447 -6.28 0.85 -7.57
CA ILE A 447 -6.06 -0.39 -8.32
C ILE A 447 -5.59 -1.50 -7.36
N GLU A 448 -4.63 -1.20 -6.48
CA GLU A 448 -4.13 -2.13 -5.46
C GLU A 448 -5.22 -2.56 -4.44
N SER A 449 -6.23 -1.72 -4.15
CA SER A 449 -7.35 -2.08 -3.25
C SER A 449 -8.49 -2.84 -3.95
N LEU A 450 -8.75 -2.56 -5.23
CA LEU A 450 -9.80 -3.20 -6.02
C LEU A 450 -9.48 -4.67 -6.36
N TRP A 451 -8.21 -5.04 -6.50
CA TRP A 451 -7.76 -6.39 -6.85
C TRP A 451 -6.84 -6.97 -5.76
N PRO A 452 -7.40 -7.52 -4.65
CA PRO A 452 -6.62 -7.92 -3.48
C PRO A 452 -5.73 -9.17 -3.68
N ASN A 453 -6.02 -9.99 -4.70
CA ASN A 453 -5.38 -11.30 -4.92
C ASN A 453 -4.50 -11.34 -6.19
N GLN A 454 -5.06 -10.94 -7.34
CA GLN A 454 -4.43 -11.01 -8.65
C GLN A 454 -4.86 -9.80 -9.48
N LEU A 455 -3.92 -9.22 -10.22
CA LEU A 455 -4.19 -8.10 -11.12
C LEU A 455 -4.79 -8.60 -12.44
N PRO A 456 -5.65 -7.82 -13.11
CA PRO A 456 -6.20 -8.21 -14.41
C PRO A 456 -5.11 -8.15 -15.49
N GLU A 457 -4.86 -9.25 -16.19
CA GLU A 457 -3.87 -9.32 -17.28
C GLU A 457 -4.11 -8.28 -18.39
N ASP A 458 -5.37 -7.92 -18.67
CA ASP A 458 -5.73 -6.89 -19.65
C ASP A 458 -5.04 -5.54 -19.36
N LEU A 459 -4.83 -5.22 -18.08
CA LEU A 459 -4.25 -3.95 -17.63
C LEU A 459 -2.74 -3.90 -17.89
N SER A 460 -2.01 -4.97 -17.54
CA SER A 460 -0.58 -5.07 -17.83
C SER A 460 -0.32 -5.25 -19.33
N ARG A 461 -1.09 -6.10 -20.00
CA ARG A 461 -0.99 -6.34 -21.46
C ARG A 461 -1.30 -5.08 -22.27
N GLY A 462 -2.32 -4.32 -21.88
CA GLY A 462 -2.67 -3.04 -22.51
C GLY A 462 -1.58 -1.99 -22.34
N ALA A 463 -1.07 -1.79 -21.12
CA ALA A 463 0.01 -0.85 -20.85
C ALA A 463 1.33 -1.22 -21.57
N MET A 464 1.66 -2.51 -21.64
CA MET A 464 2.81 -3.02 -22.39
C MET A 464 2.68 -2.75 -23.89
N LYS A 465 1.56 -3.16 -24.50
CA LYS A 465 1.29 -2.94 -25.94
C LYS A 465 1.32 -1.46 -26.32
N ALA A 466 0.83 -0.58 -25.45
CA ALA A 466 0.90 0.85 -25.67
C ALA A 466 2.35 1.38 -25.64
N MET A 467 3.17 0.88 -24.71
CA MET A 467 4.59 1.23 -24.61
C MET A 467 5.41 0.72 -25.81
N ASP A 468 5.03 -0.40 -26.43
CA ASP A 468 5.64 -0.90 -27.68
C ASP A 468 5.39 0.01 -28.91
N VAL A 469 4.40 0.92 -28.83
CA VAL A 469 3.93 1.75 -29.97
C VAL A 469 4.13 3.25 -29.71
N GLU A 470 4.23 3.67 -28.45
CA GLU A 470 4.29 5.08 -28.07
C GLU A 470 5.65 5.72 -28.39
N LYS A 471 5.60 6.80 -29.17
CA LYS A 471 6.78 7.55 -29.62
C LYS A 471 7.05 8.79 -28.77
N ALA A 472 6.06 9.25 -27.99
CA ALA A 472 6.22 10.40 -27.11
C ALA A 472 6.96 9.99 -25.82
N PRO A 473 8.16 10.53 -25.53
CA PRO A 473 8.98 10.07 -24.40
C PRO A 473 8.33 10.34 -23.03
N GLU A 474 7.55 11.41 -22.91
CA GLU A 474 6.77 11.72 -21.70
C GLU A 474 5.70 10.65 -21.41
N THR A 475 4.91 10.29 -22.42
CA THR A 475 3.86 9.27 -22.30
C THR A 475 4.48 7.89 -22.05
N ALA A 476 5.56 7.55 -22.76
CA ALA A 476 6.32 6.31 -22.52
C ALA A 476 6.88 6.25 -21.09
N ALA A 477 7.39 7.36 -20.54
CA ALA A 477 7.85 7.41 -19.15
C ALA A 477 6.70 7.22 -18.13
N LEU A 478 5.53 7.80 -18.38
CA LEU A 478 4.33 7.59 -17.55
C LEU A 478 3.83 6.14 -17.62
N LEU A 479 3.81 5.52 -18.82
CA LEU A 479 3.46 4.11 -18.99
C LEU A 479 4.48 3.19 -18.31
N ALA A 480 5.77 3.49 -18.41
CA ALA A 480 6.83 2.75 -17.73
C ALA A 480 6.70 2.84 -16.20
N ALA A 481 6.34 4.00 -15.64
CA ALA A 481 6.06 4.17 -14.21
C ALA A 481 4.81 3.37 -13.78
N PHE A 482 3.78 3.32 -14.63
CA PHE A 482 2.58 2.54 -14.34
C PHE A 482 2.85 1.03 -14.37
N VAL A 483 3.56 0.53 -15.38
CA VAL A 483 4.02 -0.87 -15.45
C VAL A 483 4.94 -1.21 -14.27
N GLU A 484 5.79 -0.28 -13.82
CA GLU A 484 6.58 -0.44 -12.60
C GLU A 484 5.70 -0.60 -11.35
N SER A 485 4.65 0.19 -11.22
CA SER A 485 3.66 0.11 -10.14
C SER A 485 2.93 -1.23 -10.17
N LEU A 486 2.46 -1.70 -11.33
CA LEU A 486 1.83 -3.01 -11.49
C LEU A 486 2.78 -4.15 -11.11
N GLY A 487 4.05 -4.09 -11.54
CA GLY A 487 5.06 -5.08 -11.17
C GLY A 487 5.35 -5.10 -9.67
N ARG A 488 5.40 -3.94 -9.01
CA ARG A 488 5.51 -3.84 -7.54
C ARG A 488 4.31 -4.48 -6.83
N ILE A 489 3.09 -4.20 -7.30
CA ILE A 489 1.84 -4.75 -6.73
C ILE A 489 1.80 -6.27 -6.91
N ALA A 490 2.17 -6.78 -8.08
CA ALA A 490 2.22 -8.22 -8.33
C ALA A 490 3.15 -8.95 -7.35
N VAL A 491 4.36 -8.42 -7.11
CA VAL A 491 5.31 -8.98 -6.13
C VAL A 491 4.78 -8.88 -4.70
N SER A 492 4.20 -7.74 -4.29
CA SER A 492 3.67 -7.56 -2.92
C SER A 492 2.45 -8.44 -2.62
N ARG A 493 1.67 -8.80 -3.63
CA ARG A 493 0.50 -9.68 -3.55
C ARG A 493 0.79 -11.17 -3.79
N ALA A 494 2.06 -11.51 -4.07
CA ALA A 494 2.47 -12.87 -4.47
C ALA A 494 1.84 -13.38 -5.78
N ASP A 495 1.44 -12.47 -6.67
CA ASP A 495 1.04 -12.78 -8.05
C ASP A 495 2.29 -12.88 -8.94
N TYR A 496 3.07 -13.95 -8.72
CA TYR A 496 4.33 -14.17 -9.44
C TYR A 496 4.07 -14.40 -10.94
N SER A 497 2.92 -14.96 -11.32
CA SER A 497 2.43 -15.11 -12.70
C SER A 497 2.27 -13.78 -13.43
N GLY A 498 1.61 -12.80 -12.80
CA GLY A 498 1.46 -11.45 -13.36
C GLY A 498 2.82 -10.75 -13.53
N PHE A 499 3.71 -10.92 -12.54
CA PHE A 499 5.07 -10.38 -12.60
C PHE A 499 5.94 -11.02 -13.69
N GLU A 500 5.90 -12.35 -13.85
CA GLU A 500 6.58 -13.05 -14.94
C GLU A 500 6.08 -12.59 -16.31
N SER A 501 4.78 -12.38 -16.45
CA SER A 501 4.16 -11.90 -17.70
C SER A 501 4.64 -10.49 -18.06
N ILE A 502 4.74 -9.59 -17.08
CA ILE A 502 5.28 -8.23 -17.27
C ILE A 502 6.76 -8.28 -17.69
N LEU A 503 7.61 -9.00 -16.95
CA LEU A 503 9.04 -9.11 -17.28
C LEU A 503 9.28 -9.73 -18.65
N THR A 504 8.57 -10.81 -18.97
CA THR A 504 8.71 -11.51 -20.25
C THR A 504 8.17 -10.66 -21.41
N GLY A 505 7.19 -9.79 -21.17
CA GLY A 505 6.76 -8.77 -22.12
C GLY A 505 7.86 -7.74 -22.40
N LEU A 506 8.49 -7.20 -21.35
CA LEU A 506 9.59 -6.23 -21.48
C LEU A 506 10.82 -6.80 -22.19
N GLU A 507 11.17 -8.05 -21.92
CA GLU A 507 12.30 -8.75 -22.56
C GLU A 507 12.06 -9.08 -24.04
N ARG A 508 10.79 -9.22 -24.44
CA ARG A 508 10.37 -9.47 -25.84
C ARG A 508 10.08 -8.18 -26.63
N GLY A 509 10.12 -7.02 -25.97
CA GLY A 509 9.87 -5.73 -26.61
C GLY A 509 10.92 -5.37 -27.67
N PRO A 510 10.62 -4.36 -28.52
CA PRO A 510 11.58 -3.85 -29.50
C PRO A 510 12.86 -3.35 -28.81
N GLN A 511 14.04 -3.73 -29.33
CA GLN A 511 15.34 -3.36 -28.76
C GLN A 511 15.99 -2.14 -29.45
N ASP A 512 15.19 -1.36 -30.18
CA ASP A 512 15.65 -0.13 -30.84
C ASP A 512 16.04 0.95 -29.82
N LYS A 513 16.88 1.90 -30.25
CA LYS A 513 17.38 2.99 -29.38
C LYS A 513 16.24 3.83 -28.75
N GLU A 514 15.11 3.95 -29.44
CA GLU A 514 13.91 4.67 -28.96
C GLU A 514 13.23 3.92 -27.77
N HIS A 515 13.34 2.59 -27.76
CA HIS A 515 12.71 1.70 -26.77
C HIS A 515 13.65 1.26 -25.63
N GLY A 516 14.86 1.85 -25.53
CA GLY A 516 15.82 1.54 -24.45
C GLY A 516 15.27 1.74 -23.03
N HIS A 517 14.20 2.52 -22.88
CA HIS A 517 13.45 2.69 -21.64
C HIS A 517 12.80 1.39 -21.13
N MET A 518 12.43 0.46 -22.02
CA MET A 518 11.86 -0.86 -21.67
C MET A 518 12.90 -1.76 -21.01
N ALA A 519 14.11 -1.86 -21.58
CA ALA A 519 15.22 -2.62 -20.99
C ALA A 519 15.64 -2.01 -19.63
N ALA A 520 15.68 -0.68 -19.53
CA ALA A 520 15.91 0.01 -18.26
C ALA A 520 14.80 -0.27 -17.22
N LEU A 521 13.54 -0.41 -17.65
CA LEU A 521 12.43 -0.79 -16.78
C LEU A 521 12.54 -2.26 -16.31
N ALA A 522 12.88 -3.20 -17.20
CA ALA A 522 13.10 -4.60 -16.81
C ALA A 522 14.17 -4.71 -15.71
N ASN A 523 15.31 -4.03 -15.89
CA ASN A 523 16.38 -3.97 -14.89
C ASN A 523 15.92 -3.34 -13.57
N ARG A 524 15.10 -2.27 -13.61
CA ARG A 524 14.53 -1.65 -12.40
C ARG A 524 13.55 -2.58 -11.68
N LEU A 525 12.68 -3.28 -12.40
CA LEU A 525 11.75 -4.26 -11.81
C LEU A 525 12.49 -5.36 -11.03
N VAL A 526 13.67 -5.76 -11.50
CA VAL A 526 14.55 -6.76 -10.87
C VAL A 526 15.61 -6.11 -9.94
N ALA A 527 15.38 -4.86 -9.50
CA ALA A 527 16.21 -4.19 -8.48
C ALA A 527 16.24 -4.97 -7.15
N GLN A 528 17.27 -4.68 -6.34
CA GLN A 528 17.72 -5.53 -5.24
C GLN A 528 16.62 -5.91 -4.24
N ASP A 529 15.83 -4.95 -3.77
CA ASP A 529 14.79 -5.21 -2.77
C ASP A 529 13.67 -6.13 -3.33
N ARG A 530 13.27 -5.93 -4.59
CA ARG A 530 12.26 -6.77 -5.26
C ARG A 530 12.78 -8.18 -5.52
N TRP A 531 14.04 -8.32 -5.91
CA TRP A 531 14.66 -9.63 -6.08
C TRP A 531 14.75 -10.42 -4.76
N LEU A 532 15.12 -9.74 -3.67
CA LEU A 532 15.16 -10.36 -2.34
C LEU A 532 13.79 -10.89 -1.92
N LEU A 533 12.71 -10.14 -2.16
CA LEU A 533 11.34 -10.61 -1.91
C LEU A 533 10.98 -11.88 -2.70
N LEU A 534 11.47 -12.04 -3.94
CA LEU A 534 11.26 -13.27 -4.72
C LEU A 534 12.05 -14.46 -4.17
N VAL A 535 13.29 -14.24 -3.69
CA VAL A 535 14.10 -15.28 -3.03
C VAL A 535 13.46 -15.71 -1.72
N ASP A 536 13.10 -14.77 -0.86
CA ASP A 536 12.48 -15.05 0.44
C ASP A 536 11.10 -15.74 0.25
N ALA A 537 10.34 -15.34 -0.79
CA ALA A 537 9.10 -15.98 -1.20
C ALA A 537 9.25 -17.45 -1.64
N ALA A 538 10.38 -17.80 -2.28
CA ALA A 538 10.70 -19.15 -2.76
C ALA A 538 11.27 -20.04 -1.64
N LEU A 539 11.99 -19.44 -0.69
CA LEU A 539 12.57 -20.13 0.47
C LEU A 539 11.59 -20.31 1.64
N ALA A 540 10.42 -19.67 1.60
CA ALA A 540 9.36 -19.85 2.57
C ALA A 540 8.92 -21.32 2.72
N ASN A 541 8.49 -21.69 3.93
CA ASN A 541 7.99 -23.03 4.29
C ASN A 541 6.56 -23.28 3.77
N ARG A 542 6.39 -23.16 2.45
CA ARG A 542 5.16 -23.41 1.68
C ARG A 542 5.48 -24.19 0.41
N ALA A 543 4.45 -24.65 -0.30
CA ALA A 543 4.62 -25.20 -1.64
C ALA A 543 5.32 -24.17 -2.54
N LEU A 544 6.33 -24.61 -3.31
CA LEU A 544 7.08 -23.74 -4.19
C LEU A 544 6.24 -23.43 -5.43
N ASP A 545 5.99 -22.14 -5.68
CA ASP A 545 5.31 -21.69 -6.88
C ASP A 545 6.18 -22.03 -8.12
N PRO A 546 5.63 -22.67 -9.17
CA PRO A 546 6.41 -23.05 -10.36
C PRO A 546 6.95 -21.87 -11.17
N VAL A 547 6.44 -20.65 -10.95
CA VAL A 547 6.93 -19.41 -11.57
C VAL A 547 8.24 -18.94 -10.94
N LEU A 548 8.40 -19.07 -9.62
CA LEU A 548 9.56 -18.55 -8.88
C LEU A 548 10.91 -19.12 -9.38
N PRO A 549 11.07 -20.43 -9.64
CA PRO A 549 12.27 -20.98 -10.28
C PRO A 549 12.62 -20.30 -11.60
N ARG A 550 11.62 -20.04 -12.47
CA ARG A 550 11.85 -19.41 -13.79
C ARG A 550 12.25 -17.94 -13.67
N LEU A 551 11.62 -17.21 -12.74
CA LEU A 551 12.03 -15.85 -12.40
C LEU A 551 13.47 -15.80 -11.90
N LEU A 552 13.83 -16.68 -10.97
CA LEU A 552 15.14 -16.70 -10.31
C LEU A 552 16.26 -17.29 -11.19
N GLN A 553 15.92 -18.09 -12.20
CA GLN A 553 16.85 -18.60 -13.21
C GLN A 553 17.48 -17.47 -14.07
N ARG A 554 16.84 -16.30 -14.18
CA ARG A 554 17.34 -15.15 -14.95
C ARG A 554 18.70 -14.62 -14.43
N ASP A 555 18.97 -14.76 -13.13
CA ASP A 555 20.23 -14.34 -12.51
C ASP A 555 20.68 -15.37 -11.44
N PRO A 556 21.34 -16.46 -11.88
CA PRO A 556 21.73 -17.55 -10.99
C PRO A 556 22.89 -17.17 -10.07
N GLU A 557 23.75 -16.23 -10.47
CA GLU A 557 24.87 -15.75 -9.64
C GLU A 557 24.39 -15.00 -8.42
N ARG A 558 23.46 -14.06 -8.61
CA ARG A 558 22.87 -13.27 -7.52
C ARG A 558 22.00 -14.12 -6.60
N LEU A 559 21.30 -15.12 -7.14
CA LEU A 559 20.59 -16.11 -6.33
C LEU A 559 21.56 -16.84 -5.39
N LEU A 560 22.65 -17.38 -5.93
CA LEU A 560 23.64 -18.12 -5.14
C LEU A 560 24.41 -17.24 -4.15
N ASP A 561 24.66 -15.96 -4.49
CA ASP A 561 25.27 -15.03 -3.54
C ASP A 561 24.32 -14.68 -2.38
N ARG A 562 23.01 -14.52 -2.62
CA ARG A 562 22.03 -14.37 -1.52
C ARG A 562 21.92 -15.65 -0.68
N MET A 563 21.92 -16.84 -1.30
CA MET A 563 21.95 -18.10 -0.53
C MET A 563 23.24 -18.25 0.29
N THR A 564 24.39 -17.83 -0.26
CA THR A 564 25.68 -17.84 0.45
C THR A 564 25.61 -16.94 1.69
N LEU A 565 25.02 -15.74 1.58
CA LEU A 565 24.80 -14.85 2.72
C LEU A 565 23.85 -15.47 3.76
N LEU A 566 22.69 -16.00 3.33
CA LEU A 566 21.73 -16.67 4.22
C LEU A 566 22.37 -17.85 4.98
N LEU A 567 23.29 -18.59 4.37
CA LEU A 567 24.02 -19.69 5.03
C LEU A 567 25.03 -19.23 6.10
N THR A 568 25.34 -17.93 6.18
CA THR A 568 26.12 -17.34 7.29
C THR A 568 25.24 -16.85 8.44
N GLU A 569 23.93 -16.69 8.22
CA GLU A 569 22.97 -16.32 9.26
C GLU A 569 22.69 -17.53 10.19
N PRO A 570 22.36 -17.33 11.47
CA PRO A 570 22.17 -18.43 12.43
C PRO A 570 21.03 -19.40 12.07
N ARG A 571 20.06 -18.95 11.27
CA ARG A 571 18.95 -19.78 10.73
C ARG A 571 19.26 -20.40 9.36
N GLY A 572 20.39 -20.05 8.75
CA GLY A 572 20.80 -20.55 7.43
C GLY A 572 20.74 -22.08 7.28
N PRO A 573 21.22 -22.89 8.25
CA PRO A 573 21.13 -24.35 8.19
C PRO A 573 19.69 -24.88 8.10
N GLU A 574 18.72 -24.23 8.75
CA GLU A 574 17.30 -24.60 8.72
C GLU A 574 16.68 -24.37 7.33
N MET A 575 17.24 -23.43 6.55
CA MET A 575 16.76 -23.07 5.21
C MET A 575 17.34 -23.96 4.10
N VAL A 576 18.37 -24.78 4.38
CA VAL A 576 19.02 -25.66 3.37
C VAL A 576 18.02 -26.55 2.61
N PRO A 577 17.00 -27.19 3.23
CA PRO A 577 16.03 -28.00 2.50
C PRO A 577 15.17 -27.19 1.52
N ALA A 578 14.85 -25.93 1.85
CA ALA A 578 14.11 -25.03 0.98
C ALA A 578 14.97 -24.51 -0.17
N MET A 579 16.23 -24.15 0.10
CA MET A 579 17.22 -23.82 -0.94
C MET A 579 17.41 -25.00 -1.89
N ALA A 580 17.59 -26.22 -1.36
CA ALA A 580 17.80 -27.42 -2.18
C ALA A 580 16.58 -27.79 -3.04
N ARG A 581 15.36 -27.60 -2.53
CA ARG A 581 14.12 -27.70 -3.33
C ARG A 581 14.15 -26.74 -4.53
N LEU A 582 14.42 -25.45 -4.28
CA LEU A 582 14.46 -24.42 -5.32
C LEU A 582 15.54 -24.73 -6.38
N LEU A 583 16.76 -25.03 -5.92
CA LEU A 583 17.89 -25.36 -6.79
C LEU A 583 17.62 -26.58 -7.67
N ARG A 584 17.01 -27.65 -7.13
CA ARG A 584 16.57 -28.81 -7.93
C ARG A 584 15.52 -28.44 -8.98
N THR A 585 14.59 -27.53 -8.67
CA THR A 585 13.58 -27.09 -9.66
C THR A 585 14.12 -26.17 -10.75
N ILE A 586 15.20 -25.42 -10.50
CA ILE A 586 15.91 -24.65 -11.55
C ILE A 586 16.83 -25.57 -12.37
N GLY A 587 17.48 -26.53 -11.70
CA GLY A 587 18.28 -27.57 -12.34
C GLY A 587 19.65 -27.11 -12.84
N VAL A 588 20.05 -27.64 -14.00
CA VAL A 588 21.44 -27.64 -14.51
C VAL A 588 22.14 -26.27 -14.51
N PRO A 589 21.53 -25.12 -14.87
CA PRO A 589 22.23 -23.84 -14.93
C PRO A 589 22.85 -23.43 -13.59
N VAL A 590 22.11 -23.60 -12.49
CA VAL A 590 22.59 -23.23 -11.14
C VAL A 590 23.50 -24.32 -10.57
N LEU A 591 23.23 -25.60 -10.88
CA LEU A 591 24.09 -26.71 -10.44
C LEU A 591 25.49 -26.65 -11.06
N ASN A 592 25.61 -26.28 -12.34
CA ASN A 592 26.91 -26.06 -12.98
C ASN A 592 27.68 -24.89 -12.33
N LEU A 593 26.98 -23.81 -11.98
CA LEU A 593 27.58 -22.65 -11.32
C LEU A 593 28.02 -22.94 -9.87
N LEU A 594 27.28 -23.81 -9.16
CA LEU A 594 27.71 -24.37 -7.88
C LEU A 594 28.96 -25.26 -8.02
N GLU A 595 29.01 -26.09 -9.07
CA GLU A 595 30.16 -26.95 -9.38
C GLU A 595 31.42 -26.11 -9.70
N THR A 596 31.29 -24.97 -10.40
CA THR A 596 32.41 -24.03 -10.59
C THR A 596 32.82 -23.32 -9.29
N ARG A 597 31.88 -23.02 -8.38
CA ARG A 597 32.16 -22.36 -7.09
C ARG A 597 33.00 -23.22 -6.13
N LEU A 598 33.11 -24.53 -6.35
CA LEU A 598 34.02 -25.42 -5.60
C LEU A 598 35.50 -25.08 -5.79
N TYR A 599 35.85 -24.41 -6.90
CA TYR A 599 37.23 -24.05 -7.27
C TYR A 599 37.54 -22.55 -7.08
N GLU A 600 36.62 -21.78 -6.49
CA GLU A 600 36.85 -20.36 -6.19
C GLU A 600 37.76 -20.16 -4.97
N ALA A 601 38.61 -19.12 -4.99
CA ALA A 601 39.41 -18.72 -3.83
C ALA A 601 38.58 -18.21 -2.64
N ARG A 602 37.30 -17.86 -2.83
CA ARG A 602 36.42 -17.31 -1.78
C ARG A 602 35.84 -18.44 -0.93
N ARG A 603 36.53 -18.78 0.16
CA ARG A 603 36.14 -19.84 1.13
C ARG A 603 34.65 -19.86 1.49
N GLN A 604 33.99 -18.71 1.70
CA GLN A 604 32.55 -18.64 1.97
C GLN A 604 31.67 -19.22 0.85
N ARG A 605 32.00 -18.93 -0.42
CA ARG A 605 31.28 -19.49 -1.58
C ARG A 605 31.55 -20.98 -1.76
N VAL A 606 32.77 -21.45 -1.45
CA VAL A 606 33.11 -22.89 -1.44
C VAL A 606 32.30 -23.63 -0.36
N THR A 607 32.27 -23.13 0.88
CA THR A 607 31.45 -23.66 1.98
C THR A 607 29.97 -23.75 1.59
N ALA A 608 29.42 -22.69 0.97
CA ALA A 608 28.04 -22.69 0.50
C ALA A 608 27.83 -23.69 -0.64
N ALA A 609 28.75 -23.78 -1.60
CA ALA A 609 28.67 -24.73 -2.70
C ALA A 609 28.68 -26.18 -2.23
N ILE A 610 29.55 -26.54 -1.27
CA ILE A 610 29.60 -27.87 -0.65
C ILE A 610 28.23 -28.20 -0.02
N LYS A 611 27.71 -27.34 0.86
CA LYS A 611 26.42 -27.58 1.55
C LYS A 611 25.24 -27.67 0.59
N LEU A 612 25.17 -26.79 -0.40
CA LEU A 612 24.07 -26.75 -1.36
C LEU A 612 24.12 -27.95 -2.31
N LEU A 613 25.30 -28.31 -2.84
CA LEU A 613 25.45 -29.49 -3.71
C LEU A 613 25.13 -30.78 -2.96
N ALA A 614 25.65 -30.97 -1.74
CA ALA A 614 25.33 -32.14 -0.93
C ALA A 614 23.81 -32.32 -0.72
N ALA A 615 23.08 -31.21 -0.53
CA ALA A 615 21.63 -31.23 -0.35
C ALA A 615 20.83 -31.34 -1.66
N THR A 616 21.40 -31.00 -2.82
CA THR A 616 20.70 -31.00 -4.14
C THR A 616 21.04 -32.19 -5.03
N ASP A 617 22.32 -32.46 -5.21
CA ASP A 617 22.94 -33.37 -6.20
C ASP A 617 24.33 -33.76 -5.65
N PRO A 618 24.42 -34.75 -4.73
CA PRO A 618 25.67 -35.14 -4.10
C PRO A 618 26.67 -35.78 -5.09
N GLU A 619 26.20 -36.34 -6.20
CA GLU A 619 27.04 -36.91 -7.26
C GLU A 619 27.88 -35.82 -7.98
N ARG A 620 27.34 -34.60 -8.11
CA ARG A 620 28.13 -33.43 -8.53
C ARG A 620 29.21 -33.07 -7.53
N LEU A 621 28.89 -33.10 -6.24
CA LEU A 621 29.87 -32.82 -5.20
C LEU A 621 30.99 -33.86 -5.23
N LEU A 622 30.67 -35.16 -5.31
CA LEU A 622 31.67 -36.23 -5.42
C LEU A 622 32.63 -36.03 -6.59
N ARG A 623 32.11 -35.74 -7.78
CA ARG A 623 32.94 -35.44 -8.98
C ARG A 623 33.80 -34.18 -8.80
N GLY A 624 33.33 -33.18 -8.08
CA GLY A 624 34.07 -31.96 -7.78
C GLY A 624 35.18 -32.18 -6.74
N VAL A 625 34.87 -32.88 -5.65
CA VAL A 625 35.78 -33.15 -4.52
C VAL A 625 37.06 -33.84 -5.00
N ALA A 626 36.97 -34.82 -5.90
CA ALA A 626 38.15 -35.54 -6.40
C ALA A 626 39.18 -34.63 -7.12
N ARG A 627 38.76 -33.46 -7.61
CA ARG A 627 39.65 -32.46 -8.22
C ARG A 627 40.02 -31.33 -7.25
N ALA A 628 39.12 -30.99 -6.33
CA ALA A 628 39.26 -29.82 -5.46
C ALA A 628 39.95 -30.12 -4.12
N MET A 629 39.89 -31.36 -3.61
CA MET A 629 40.29 -31.71 -2.24
C MET A 629 41.72 -31.29 -1.88
N ALA A 630 42.70 -31.52 -2.76
CA ALA A 630 44.10 -31.13 -2.51
C ALA A 630 44.33 -29.61 -2.43
N SER A 631 43.41 -28.79 -2.97
CA SER A 631 43.47 -27.33 -2.90
C SER A 631 42.78 -26.74 -1.66
N TRP A 632 42.05 -27.56 -0.91
CA TRP A 632 41.22 -27.13 0.21
C TRP A 632 41.94 -27.26 1.56
N GLU A 633 41.72 -26.29 2.44
CA GLU A 633 42.05 -26.42 3.87
C GLU A 633 41.31 -27.61 4.51
N TRP A 634 41.90 -28.19 5.56
CA TRP A 634 41.34 -29.34 6.29
C TRP A 634 39.86 -29.18 6.68
N ASN A 635 39.43 -27.96 7.00
CA ASN A 635 38.07 -27.64 7.43
C ASN A 635 37.02 -27.67 6.28
N LEU A 636 37.44 -27.41 5.04
CA LEU A 636 36.59 -27.56 3.85
C LEU A 636 36.51 -29.03 3.43
N GLN A 637 37.63 -29.75 3.57
CA GLN A 637 37.67 -31.21 3.37
C GLN A 637 36.75 -31.92 4.37
N ASP A 638 36.86 -31.60 5.66
CA ASP A 638 36.00 -32.13 6.73
C ASP A 638 34.52 -31.83 6.50
N LEU A 639 34.19 -30.60 6.08
CA LEU A 639 32.83 -30.24 5.70
C LEU A 639 32.32 -31.08 4.52
N ALA A 640 33.09 -31.22 3.45
CA ALA A 640 32.68 -32.00 2.29
C ALA A 640 32.50 -33.49 2.62
N VAL A 641 33.45 -34.08 3.37
CA VAL A 641 33.39 -35.48 3.79
C VAL A 641 32.21 -35.70 4.76
N SER A 642 32.00 -34.83 5.74
CA SER A 642 30.88 -34.97 6.70
C SER A 642 29.50 -34.79 6.06
N GLU A 643 29.34 -33.90 5.08
CA GLU A 643 28.10 -33.75 4.31
C GLU A 643 27.84 -34.96 3.41
N LEU A 644 28.87 -35.48 2.70
CA LEU A 644 28.78 -36.67 1.85
C LEU A 644 28.59 -37.98 2.63
N SER A 645 29.05 -38.02 3.89
CA SER A 645 28.88 -39.15 4.82
C SER A 645 27.48 -39.24 5.43
N ARG A 646 26.57 -38.28 5.14
CA ARG A 646 25.20 -38.32 5.68
C ARG A 646 24.36 -39.38 4.97
N PRO A 647 23.56 -40.16 5.72
CA PRO A 647 22.74 -41.22 5.13
C PRO A 647 21.67 -40.63 4.21
N SER A 648 21.86 -40.83 2.90
CA SER A 648 20.97 -40.34 1.84
C SER A 648 20.23 -41.51 1.18
N ASN A 649 20.99 -42.48 0.64
CA ASN A 649 20.53 -43.82 0.28
C ASN A 649 21.76 -44.78 0.20
N SER A 650 21.52 -46.08 0.03
CA SER A 650 22.61 -47.08 -0.04
C SER A 650 23.49 -46.94 -1.28
N ALA A 651 22.92 -46.54 -2.42
CA ALA A 651 23.67 -46.37 -3.67
C ALA A 651 24.69 -45.22 -3.58
N SER A 652 24.29 -44.08 -3.01
CA SER A 652 25.20 -42.95 -2.78
C SER A 652 26.27 -43.27 -1.75
N ALA A 653 25.98 -44.13 -0.75
CA ALA A 653 27.00 -44.56 0.22
C ALA A 653 28.11 -45.36 -0.47
N VAL A 654 27.76 -46.25 -1.41
CA VAL A 654 28.74 -46.96 -2.25
C VAL A 654 29.49 -46.00 -3.18
N SER A 655 28.81 -45.10 -3.91
CA SER A 655 29.47 -44.11 -4.76
C SER A 655 30.45 -43.21 -3.98
N THR A 656 30.05 -42.75 -2.79
CA THR A 656 30.90 -41.97 -1.88
C THR A 656 32.10 -42.77 -1.42
N ALA A 657 31.92 -44.03 -1.02
CA ALA A 657 33.02 -44.89 -0.57
C ALA A 657 34.02 -45.18 -1.69
N PHE A 658 33.55 -45.52 -2.90
CA PHE A 658 34.39 -45.70 -4.08
C PHE A 658 35.23 -44.44 -4.41
N VAL A 659 34.63 -43.24 -4.34
CA VAL A 659 35.36 -42.00 -4.55
C VAL A 659 36.34 -41.71 -3.40
N PHE A 660 35.96 -42.02 -2.15
CA PHE A 660 36.84 -41.87 -0.98
C PHE A 660 38.05 -42.78 -1.04
N SER A 661 37.95 -44.01 -1.57
CA SER A 661 39.09 -44.91 -1.75
C SER A 661 40.11 -44.32 -2.73
N ALA A 662 39.63 -43.76 -3.85
CA ALA A 662 40.48 -43.16 -4.87
C ALA A 662 41.21 -41.87 -4.41
N ILE A 663 40.72 -41.16 -3.40
CA ILE A 663 41.27 -39.86 -2.96
C ILE A 663 41.85 -39.87 -1.54
N LEU A 664 41.85 -41.04 -0.86
CA LEU A 664 42.21 -41.17 0.54
C LEU A 664 43.61 -40.62 0.87
N ALA A 665 44.58 -40.87 -0.01
CA ALA A 665 45.97 -40.40 0.14
C ALA A 665 46.14 -38.88 -0.09
N ALA A 666 45.19 -38.21 -0.74
CA ALA A 666 45.19 -36.76 -0.98
C ALA A 666 44.44 -35.96 0.08
N ALA A 667 43.74 -36.64 0.99
CA ALA A 667 42.98 -36.03 2.07
C ALA A 667 43.87 -35.69 3.28
N HIS A 668 43.51 -34.65 4.02
CA HIS A 668 44.21 -34.23 5.23
C HIS A 668 44.08 -35.31 6.33
N PRO A 669 45.15 -35.66 7.08
CA PRO A 669 45.12 -36.78 8.04
C PRO A 669 44.04 -36.72 9.12
N MET A 670 43.54 -35.52 9.47
CA MET A 670 42.41 -35.38 10.41
C MET A 670 41.04 -35.77 9.84
N VAL A 671 40.88 -35.79 8.51
CA VAL A 671 39.62 -36.09 7.80
C VAL A 671 39.54 -37.57 7.39
N VAL A 672 40.70 -38.15 7.06
CA VAL A 672 40.87 -39.56 6.68
C VAL A 672 40.15 -40.56 7.62
N PRO A 673 40.18 -40.44 8.96
CA PRO A 673 39.41 -41.30 9.87
C PRO A 673 37.93 -41.46 9.51
N MET A 674 37.25 -40.37 9.14
CA MET A 674 35.83 -40.42 8.78
C MET A 674 35.60 -41.04 7.39
N MET A 675 36.53 -40.82 6.45
CA MET A 675 36.50 -41.49 5.15
C MET A 675 36.68 -43.00 5.31
N ILE A 676 37.63 -43.44 6.13
CA ILE A 676 37.87 -44.86 6.46
C ILE A 676 36.65 -45.49 7.16
N ASP A 677 36.01 -44.78 8.08
CA ASP A 677 34.76 -45.26 8.69
C ASP A 677 33.66 -45.47 7.63
N GLN A 678 33.54 -44.59 6.61
CA GLN A 678 32.59 -44.80 5.50
C GLN A 678 32.98 -45.98 4.59
N LEU A 679 34.26 -46.16 4.26
CA LEU A 679 34.75 -47.31 3.49
C LEU A 679 34.35 -48.64 4.17
N GLY A 680 34.54 -48.71 5.48
CA GLY A 680 34.16 -49.88 6.29
C GLY A 680 32.64 -50.09 6.42
N LEU A 681 31.85 -49.02 6.42
CA LEU A 681 30.38 -49.09 6.47
C LEU A 681 29.76 -49.50 5.11
N ALA A 682 30.32 -49.01 4.00
CA ALA A 682 29.86 -49.31 2.65
C ALA A 682 30.39 -50.64 2.08
N GLN A 683 31.36 -51.27 2.75
CA GLN A 683 32.04 -52.49 2.32
C GLN A 683 32.82 -52.34 1.00
N GLU A 684 33.51 -51.20 0.84
CA GLU A 684 34.20 -50.84 -0.40
C GLU A 684 35.49 -51.64 -0.61
N THR A 685 35.39 -52.76 -1.34
CA THR A 685 36.50 -53.72 -1.50
C THR A 685 37.71 -53.14 -2.25
N THR A 686 37.54 -52.12 -3.09
CA THR A 686 38.67 -51.46 -3.77
C THR A 686 39.68 -50.83 -2.81
N ALA A 687 39.25 -50.48 -1.59
CA ALA A 687 40.11 -49.89 -0.58
C ALA A 687 40.96 -50.90 0.21
N VAL A 688 40.67 -52.21 0.15
CA VAL A 688 41.30 -53.22 1.01
C VAL A 688 42.84 -53.18 0.98
N PRO A 689 43.52 -53.12 -0.19
CA PRO A 689 44.99 -53.10 -0.23
C PRO A 689 45.56 -51.87 0.50
N GLN A 690 44.98 -50.69 0.27
CA GLN A 690 45.41 -49.45 0.91
C GLN A 690 45.11 -49.44 2.42
N LEU A 691 43.97 -50.01 2.84
CA LEU A 691 43.64 -50.16 4.26
C LEU A 691 44.60 -51.13 4.98
N MET A 692 45.08 -52.17 4.30
CA MET A 692 46.11 -53.07 4.84
C MET A 692 47.47 -52.37 4.96
N GLU A 693 47.91 -51.63 3.93
CA GLU A 693 49.13 -50.81 3.95
C GLU A 693 49.11 -49.77 5.09
N ILE A 694 47.97 -49.09 5.28
CA ILE A 694 47.74 -48.17 6.39
C ILE A 694 47.79 -48.93 7.72
N ALA A 695 47.06 -50.04 7.88
CA ALA A 695 47.05 -50.81 9.13
C ALA A 695 48.45 -51.31 9.53
N ALA A 696 49.24 -51.79 8.57
CA ALA A 696 50.64 -52.17 8.76
C ALA A 696 51.54 -51.01 9.21
N GLY A 697 51.14 -49.76 8.92
CA GLY A 697 51.96 -48.56 9.18
C GLY A 697 52.98 -48.27 8.09
N GLU A 698 52.86 -48.93 6.94
CA GLU A 698 53.78 -48.84 5.79
C GLU A 698 53.47 -47.62 4.90
N HIS A 699 52.22 -47.14 4.90
CA HIS A 699 51.79 -46.00 4.10
C HIS A 699 52.50 -44.70 4.48
N GLU A 700 53.17 -44.05 3.51
CA GLU A 700 54.08 -42.91 3.74
C GLU A 700 53.49 -41.77 4.58
N VAL A 701 52.28 -41.33 4.23
CA VAL A 701 51.58 -40.19 4.85
C VAL A 701 50.65 -40.61 6.02
N LEU A 702 50.00 -41.76 5.94
CA LEU A 702 48.84 -42.13 6.78
C LEU A 702 49.16 -43.09 7.93
N ARG A 703 50.41 -43.08 8.40
CA ARG A 703 50.95 -43.97 9.46
C ARG A 703 50.62 -43.59 10.92
N ASP A 704 49.81 -42.55 11.16
CA ASP A 704 49.46 -42.15 12.53
C ASP A 704 48.64 -43.24 13.26
N GLN A 705 48.91 -43.43 14.56
CA GLN A 705 48.29 -44.50 15.35
C GLN A 705 46.75 -44.49 15.29
N PHE A 706 46.11 -43.32 15.28
CA PHE A 706 44.65 -43.25 15.22
C PHE A 706 44.11 -43.65 13.84
N VAL A 707 44.78 -43.23 12.76
CA VAL A 707 44.44 -43.61 11.38
C VAL A 707 44.64 -45.11 11.16
N ARG A 708 45.74 -45.68 11.68
CA ARG A 708 46.00 -47.13 11.68
C ARG A 708 44.89 -47.92 12.41
N ILE A 709 44.45 -47.47 13.59
CA ILE A 709 43.33 -48.07 14.33
C ILE A 709 42.05 -48.04 13.48
N LYS A 710 41.76 -46.93 12.80
CA LYS A 710 40.59 -46.82 11.93
C LYS A 710 40.63 -47.74 10.72
N ALA A 711 41.79 -47.93 10.09
CA ALA A 711 41.93 -48.90 9.01
C ALA A 711 41.64 -50.34 9.48
N ILE A 712 42.13 -50.71 10.67
CA ILE A 712 41.84 -51.99 11.31
C ILE A 712 40.33 -52.15 11.62
N GLU A 713 39.70 -51.13 12.20
CA GLU A 713 38.24 -51.13 12.44
C GLU A 713 37.44 -51.31 11.15
N ALA A 714 37.84 -50.66 10.05
CA ALA A 714 37.20 -50.79 8.75
C ALA A 714 37.36 -52.20 8.16
N LEU A 715 38.58 -52.76 8.14
CA LEU A 715 38.83 -54.13 7.70
C LEU A 715 38.00 -55.17 8.48
N GLY A 716 37.84 -54.96 9.79
CA GLY A 716 36.96 -55.76 10.65
C GLY A 716 35.47 -55.64 10.26
N ARG A 717 34.96 -54.42 10.03
CA ARG A 717 33.57 -54.18 9.57
C ARG A 717 33.29 -54.83 8.21
N MET A 718 34.27 -54.79 7.32
CA MET A 718 34.23 -55.41 5.98
C MET A 718 34.36 -56.95 6.02
N ARG A 719 34.72 -57.53 7.17
CA ARG A 719 35.03 -58.96 7.34
C ARG A 719 36.11 -59.45 6.36
N CYS A 720 37.11 -58.63 6.11
CA CYS A 720 38.16 -58.94 5.13
C CYS A 720 39.07 -60.07 5.62
N SER A 721 38.92 -61.27 5.04
CA SER A 721 39.73 -62.45 5.39
C SER A 721 41.22 -62.29 5.04
N GLU A 722 41.54 -61.52 4.00
CA GLU A 722 42.92 -61.25 3.56
C GLU A 722 43.73 -60.50 4.62
N ALA A 723 43.06 -59.72 5.47
CA ALA A 723 43.71 -58.97 6.56
C ALA A 723 44.04 -59.85 7.78
N ALA A 724 43.55 -61.09 7.86
CA ALA A 724 43.62 -61.88 9.10
C ALA A 724 45.06 -62.19 9.56
N GLU A 725 46.01 -62.43 8.65
CA GLU A 725 47.41 -62.67 9.03
C GLU A 725 48.11 -61.40 9.50
N LEU A 726 47.85 -60.26 8.83
CA LEU A 726 48.33 -58.95 9.24
C LEU A 726 47.80 -58.58 10.64
N LEU A 727 46.49 -58.68 10.86
CA LEU A 727 45.88 -58.36 12.15
C LEU A 727 46.40 -59.24 13.28
N ARG A 728 46.64 -60.53 13.03
CA ARG A 728 47.23 -61.45 14.02
C ARG A 728 48.66 -61.05 14.36
N THR A 729 49.44 -60.68 13.35
CA THR A 729 50.80 -60.15 13.52
C THR A 729 50.79 -58.85 14.34
N LEU A 730 49.89 -57.91 14.05
CA LEU A 730 49.74 -56.67 14.81
C LEU A 730 49.34 -56.93 16.27
N ALA A 731 48.43 -57.88 16.54
CA ALA A 731 47.98 -58.23 17.89
C ALA A 731 49.05 -58.96 18.73
N GLU A 732 49.77 -59.91 18.13
CA GLU A 732 50.62 -60.88 18.85
C GLU A 732 52.12 -60.53 18.86
N SER A 733 52.60 -59.69 17.93
CA SER A 733 54.02 -59.37 17.75
C SER A 733 54.69 -58.80 19.01
N ARG A 734 55.93 -59.23 19.25
CA ARG A 734 56.74 -58.83 20.41
C ARG A 734 58.17 -58.48 20.03
N GLU A 735 58.63 -57.36 20.57
CA GLU A 735 60.03 -56.98 20.62
C GLU A 735 60.54 -57.30 22.02
N GLY A 736 61.15 -58.49 22.17
CA GLY A 736 61.59 -59.01 23.46
C GLY A 736 60.43 -59.31 24.41
N LEU A 737 60.41 -58.61 25.55
CA LEU A 737 59.37 -58.76 26.59
C LEU A 737 58.16 -57.83 26.40
N THR A 738 58.27 -56.85 25.51
CA THR A 738 57.24 -55.87 25.17
C THR A 738 56.53 -56.25 23.87
N TYR A 739 55.27 -55.85 23.73
CA TYR A 739 54.59 -55.91 22.44
C TYR A 739 55.18 -54.88 21.50
N ALA A 740 55.32 -55.22 20.21
CA ALA A 740 55.78 -54.27 19.19
C ALA A 740 54.77 -53.12 19.01
N GLU A 741 53.48 -53.46 18.97
CA GLU A 741 52.41 -52.49 18.75
C GLU A 741 51.78 -51.92 20.04
N PRO A 742 51.37 -50.63 20.04
CA PRO A 742 50.60 -50.00 21.12
C PRO A 742 49.32 -50.75 21.49
N ALA A 743 48.92 -50.66 22.77
CA ALA A 743 47.76 -51.37 23.29
C ALA A 743 46.43 -51.07 22.56
N GLY A 744 46.24 -49.84 22.06
CA GLY A 744 45.05 -49.48 21.28
C GLY A 744 44.99 -50.16 19.91
N LEU A 745 46.13 -50.30 19.23
CA LEU A 745 46.21 -51.00 17.93
C LEU A 745 45.95 -52.49 18.10
N ARG A 746 46.58 -53.12 19.11
CA ARG A 746 46.37 -54.54 19.41
C ARG A 746 44.92 -54.86 19.78
N ALA A 747 44.29 -54.05 20.62
CA ALA A 747 42.89 -54.24 20.98
C ALA A 747 41.95 -54.09 19.77
N ALA A 748 42.21 -53.13 18.86
CA ALA A 748 41.45 -53.00 17.62
C ALA A 748 41.65 -54.22 16.70
N ALA A 749 42.88 -54.76 16.61
CA ALA A 749 43.19 -55.93 15.81
C ALA A 749 42.53 -57.21 16.36
N GLU A 750 42.54 -57.41 17.69
CA GLU A 750 41.82 -58.49 18.36
C GLU A 750 40.30 -58.40 18.15
N ASP A 751 39.69 -57.21 18.32
CA ASP A 751 38.24 -57.00 18.07
C ASP A 751 37.90 -57.23 16.57
N ALA A 752 38.75 -56.80 15.64
CA ALA A 752 38.55 -57.00 14.19
C ALA A 752 38.70 -58.47 13.77
N LEU A 753 39.72 -59.18 14.27
CA LEU A 753 39.90 -60.62 14.07
C LEU A 753 38.69 -61.42 14.57
N ALA A 754 38.17 -61.08 15.75
CA ALA A 754 36.99 -61.76 16.28
C ALA A 754 35.79 -61.64 15.32
N VAL A 755 35.58 -60.46 14.71
CA VAL A 755 34.52 -60.24 13.72
C VAL A 755 34.76 -61.00 12.41
N ILE A 756 36.01 -61.08 11.93
CA ILE A 756 36.37 -61.82 10.70
C ILE A 756 36.25 -63.34 10.90
N GLU A 757 36.75 -63.87 12.03
CA GLU A 757 36.78 -65.29 12.36
C GLU A 757 35.44 -65.81 12.98
N ASN A 758 34.41 -64.95 13.07
CA ASN A 758 33.14 -65.21 13.78
C ASN A 758 33.30 -65.71 15.23
N ARG A 759 34.34 -65.23 15.92
CA ARG A 759 34.58 -65.49 17.34
C ARG A 759 33.88 -64.42 18.19
N PRO A 760 33.41 -64.72 19.42
CA PRO A 760 32.84 -63.71 20.30
C PRO A 760 33.90 -62.65 20.63
N SER A 761 33.62 -61.37 20.31
CA SER A 761 34.56 -60.28 20.59
C SER A 761 34.74 -60.06 22.09
N PHE A 762 35.83 -59.42 22.49
CA PHE A 762 36.12 -59.22 23.92
C PHE A 762 34.96 -58.50 24.63
N LYS A 763 34.36 -57.48 24.00
CA LYS A 763 33.19 -56.78 24.53
C LYS A 763 31.93 -57.66 24.64
N GLN A 764 31.71 -58.58 23.70
CA GLN A 764 30.59 -59.52 23.77
C GLN A 764 30.79 -60.54 24.89
N ALA A 765 32.00 -61.07 25.04
CA ALA A 765 32.34 -61.94 26.16
C ALA A 765 32.19 -61.19 27.51
N MET A 766 32.70 -59.96 27.62
CA MET A 766 32.55 -59.10 28.80
C MET A 766 31.09 -58.85 29.19
N ALA A 767 30.22 -58.62 28.20
CA ALA A 767 28.79 -58.38 28.43
C ALA A 767 28.04 -59.67 28.82
N ALA A 768 28.40 -60.81 28.22
CA ALA A 768 27.76 -62.11 28.48
C ALA A 768 28.22 -62.77 29.80
N PHE A 769 29.49 -62.58 30.20
CA PHE A 769 30.12 -63.32 31.30
C PHE A 769 30.78 -62.43 32.37
N GLY A 770 30.63 -61.11 32.27
CA GLY A 770 31.11 -60.14 33.24
C GLY A 770 32.55 -59.69 33.03
N ALA A 771 32.85 -58.49 33.53
CA ALA A 771 34.19 -57.92 33.48
C ALA A 771 35.18 -58.67 34.41
N PRO A 772 36.47 -58.83 34.03
CA PRO A 772 37.49 -59.24 34.97
C PRO A 772 37.62 -58.15 36.04
N GLY A 773 37.26 -58.49 37.28
CA GLY A 773 37.28 -57.53 38.39
C GLY A 773 38.66 -56.91 38.59
N GLN A 774 38.71 -55.59 38.70
CA GLN A 774 39.92 -54.85 39.07
C GLN A 774 40.37 -55.28 40.46
N SER A 775 41.61 -55.76 40.60
CA SER A 775 42.19 -56.11 41.89
C SER A 775 42.65 -54.86 42.62
N SER A 776 42.14 -54.63 43.83
CA SER A 776 42.54 -53.55 44.73
C SER A 776 43.91 -53.77 45.42
N SER A 777 44.70 -54.72 44.95
CA SER A 777 46.01 -55.10 45.51
C SER A 777 47.12 -54.83 44.51
N SER A 778 48.16 -54.11 44.95
CA SER A 778 49.31 -53.69 44.13
C SER A 778 50.22 -54.82 43.66
N TYR A 779 50.07 -56.03 44.20
CA TYR A 779 50.89 -57.21 43.87
C TYR A 779 50.16 -58.27 43.04
N VAL A 780 48.89 -58.04 42.67
CA VAL A 780 48.12 -58.96 41.84
C VAL A 780 48.00 -58.41 40.43
N THR A 781 48.54 -59.13 39.44
CA THR A 781 48.37 -58.77 38.04
C THR A 781 46.88 -58.82 37.68
N PRO A 782 46.26 -57.73 37.20
CA PRO A 782 44.84 -57.72 36.87
C PRO A 782 44.57 -58.72 35.73
N ARG A 783 43.44 -59.44 35.83
CA ARG A 783 43.08 -60.53 34.93
C ARG A 783 42.78 -59.98 33.53
N ARG A 784 43.45 -60.53 32.50
CA ARG A 784 43.37 -60.03 31.11
C ARG A 784 42.27 -60.66 30.26
N TYR A 785 41.63 -61.74 30.72
CA TYR A 785 40.65 -62.50 29.94
C TYR A 785 39.35 -62.73 30.71
N VAL A 786 38.25 -62.80 29.96
CA VAL A 786 36.90 -63.13 30.46
C VAL A 786 36.78 -64.65 30.64
N ARG A 787 36.04 -65.09 31.66
CA ARG A 787 35.72 -66.51 31.86
C ARG A 787 34.47 -66.90 31.08
N VAL A 788 34.65 -67.47 29.90
CA VAL A 788 33.58 -68.20 29.20
C VAL A 788 33.41 -69.57 29.88
N PRO A 789 32.24 -69.91 30.43
CA PRO A 789 31.96 -71.27 30.90
C PRO A 789 31.90 -72.22 29.69
N LEU A 790 32.51 -73.40 29.81
CA LEU A 790 32.48 -74.43 28.78
C LEU A 790 31.16 -75.21 28.87
N ASP A 791 30.52 -75.48 27.72
CA ASP A 791 29.24 -76.22 27.65
C ASP A 791 29.32 -77.67 28.16
N SER A 792 30.53 -78.21 28.32
CA SER A 792 30.77 -79.44 29.09
C SER A 792 32.11 -79.39 29.82
N PRO A 793 32.25 -80.09 30.97
CA PRO A 793 33.52 -80.18 31.67
C PRO A 793 34.51 -81.03 30.86
N LEU A 794 35.54 -80.39 30.31
CA LEU A 794 36.68 -81.09 29.72
C LEU A 794 37.31 -82.00 30.78
N ARG A 795 37.18 -83.32 30.60
CA ARG A 795 37.98 -84.28 31.37
C ARG A 795 39.43 -84.14 30.96
N ALA A 796 40.26 -83.60 31.85
CA ALA A 796 41.71 -83.66 31.69
C ALA A 796 42.15 -85.12 31.68
N HIS A 797 42.62 -85.60 30.52
CA HIS A 797 43.35 -86.85 30.43
C HIS A 797 44.84 -86.53 30.59
N ILE A 798 45.47 -87.11 31.60
CA ILE A 798 46.93 -87.01 31.79
C ILE A 798 47.49 -88.33 31.29
N ASP A 799 48.00 -88.33 30.06
CA ASP A 799 48.78 -89.46 29.53
C ASP A 799 50.08 -89.55 30.32
N ASN A 800 50.16 -90.53 31.22
CA ASN A 800 51.43 -90.91 31.84
C ASN A 800 52.25 -91.70 30.82
N PRO A 801 53.55 -91.39 30.63
CA PRO A 801 54.40 -92.16 29.73
C PRO A 801 54.53 -93.61 30.21
N PRO A 802 54.60 -94.60 29.29
CA PRO A 802 54.66 -96.01 29.66
C PRO A 802 55.94 -96.32 30.45
N ARG A 803 55.80 -97.06 31.55
CA ARG A 803 56.92 -97.64 32.30
C ARG A 803 57.14 -99.09 31.85
N ASN A 804 58.09 -99.26 30.93
CA ASN A 804 59.25 -100.16 31.07
C ASN A 804 60.22 -99.91 29.93
#